data_AF-A0A4P8ZBX6-F1
#
_entry.id   AF-A0A4P8ZBX6-F1
#
_cell.length_a   1.000
_cell.length_b   1.000
_cell.length_c   1.000
_cell.angle_alpha   90.00
_cell.angle_beta   90.00
_cell.angle_gamma   90.00
#
_symmetry.space_group_name_H-M   'P 1'
#
loop_
_entity.id
_entity.type
_entity.pdbx_description
1 polymer ?
#
loop_
_entity_poly.entity_id
_entity_poly.type
_entity_poly.pdbx_seq_one_letter_code
_entity_poly.pdbx_strand_id
1 'polypeptide(L)'
;MSAIPIPRVLGTPKRAVGALVALVALVAALLTVLPTQARAAINPKITVSGLSLVVSNANGVEEPDNTSVKVDDILKLKFAWDARNASAKSGDSFQIQLPKQFRNRESLSEPMKVSHEGAEHTIGECVMDDHAITCTFNSTLDTIVGQGFTGLRGDGAALLLASQASDSANVTFDANGKQTEVPVPGGKIAENVGHAHEPQWMSKWAADITSTSKVVDWEVTFGPDQVKKALEKNGQSLTVDGRTRSTITFSDQLGPGQVYVPTKSDWKLKIGTAQGRNYIYGQVTDASGTDQDTSQGDFDLDVAIQGSTATITVTGPFAPRTNYHIYYSSTPSTADGVVQPGVEYTNKASVVGSGLEHTYSVHYSKSFTINVEMKPGFGGLDITKLLTGSETGKVPAGTTFEVGINYTLPGGATVDTYPGWKAPGTVNQSRTGGATSMTVTVGEKAVYNGTFPVGTVLTLDEDTTTASATPAGVAWGSHTFAVGDQNTNSLTIEDQKSTAVTLRNSADPAAAEEGDFTVTKALAGDGDFSKSAFEFTYTCTDGTEGSLTVTGAATSEKSKKVKAGSTCTITENSAKAGQDGYTLTAPAAQTVAITKDQTAAVTMTNTYARDMGTFSVTKVVTGVESVDNEFAFSYTCDNNVKGTLKVKADGSVASGPELPVGTKCTIAEDAQSAQVEGYAWEAPASQEVTISEKEQAVLVTFTNAYTPEPSPSPTPEPSPSPSETPTPEPSPSPSPSPSPSEPASPSPTPSETPTPSETPTPDPSPSPSPSPTPSPSPSEPASPSPTPSETPTPGETPDPSESSTPVPSGSPSPSPNGTPTPSDPATPGAPSSPSATPPAAPSGPAKPQEPSGGPLASTGVRIGLPLGIAVVAVMGGALLASRRRA
;
A
#
# COMPACT_ATOMS: atom_id res chain seq x y z
N MET A 1 88.47 -8.46 86.26
CA MET A 1 88.62 -9.94 86.34
C MET A 1 87.24 -10.56 86.48
N SER A 2 87.08 -11.81 86.06
CA SER A 2 85.98 -12.77 86.32
C SER A 2 84.58 -12.27 86.73
N ALA A 3 83.62 -12.42 85.83
CA ALA A 3 82.35 -13.13 86.09
C ALA A 3 81.62 -13.44 84.76
N ILE A 4 81.10 -14.66 84.60
CA ILE A 4 80.18 -15.05 83.51
C ILE A 4 78.87 -15.52 84.13
N PRO A 5 77.71 -15.02 83.67
CA PRO A 5 76.47 -15.78 83.77
C PRO A 5 75.61 -15.76 82.49
N ILE A 6 75.29 -16.98 82.02
CA ILE A 6 73.97 -17.48 81.55
C ILE A 6 73.04 -16.49 80.79
N PRO A 7 72.66 -16.76 79.52
CA PRO A 7 71.68 -15.96 78.78
C PRO A 7 70.23 -16.31 79.13
N ARG A 8 69.34 -15.30 79.23
CA ARG A 8 67.89 -15.51 79.15
C ARG A 8 67.13 -14.25 78.69
N VAL A 9 66.15 -14.49 77.82
CA VAL A 9 65.01 -13.60 77.44
C VAL A 9 65.36 -12.18 76.96
N LEU A 10 65.33 -12.00 75.63
CA LEU A 10 65.00 -10.70 75.02
C LEU A 10 63.51 -10.71 74.62
N GLY A 11 62.78 -9.65 74.99
CA GLY A 11 61.35 -9.52 74.72
C GLY A 11 61.04 -9.10 73.28
N THR A 12 59.84 -9.45 72.81
CA THR A 12 59.37 -9.14 71.44
C THR A 12 59.11 -7.64 71.21
N PRO A 13 59.72 -7.00 70.19
CA PRO A 13 59.20 -5.75 69.65
C PRO A 13 58.02 -6.03 68.69
N LYS A 14 56.85 -5.44 68.94
CA LYS A 14 55.64 -5.58 68.09
C LYS A 14 55.77 -4.80 66.76
N ARG A 15 56.68 -5.20 65.87
CA ARG A 15 56.91 -4.58 64.54
C ARG A 15 57.20 -5.59 63.42
N ALA A 16 56.34 -6.60 63.27
CA ALA A 16 56.37 -7.55 62.14
C ALA A 16 54.99 -7.72 61.48
N VAL A 17 53.93 -7.88 62.27
CA VAL A 17 52.56 -8.15 61.78
C VAL A 17 52.04 -7.02 60.87
N GLY A 18 52.28 -5.75 61.23
CA GLY A 18 51.80 -4.61 60.44
C GLY A 18 52.40 -4.52 59.04
N ALA A 19 53.67 -4.92 58.86
CA ALA A 19 54.31 -4.94 57.55
C ALA A 19 53.75 -6.06 56.66
N LEU A 20 53.49 -7.25 57.23
CA LEU A 20 52.93 -8.37 56.46
C LEU A 20 51.47 -8.10 56.07
N VAL A 21 50.65 -7.54 56.97
CA VAL A 21 49.26 -7.15 56.66
C VAL A 21 49.22 -6.01 55.64
N ALA A 22 50.12 -5.02 55.73
CA ALA A 22 50.22 -3.97 54.72
C ALA A 22 50.66 -4.50 53.36
N LEU A 23 51.62 -5.44 53.30
CA LEU A 23 52.06 -6.03 52.04
C LEU A 23 50.96 -6.90 51.41
N VAL A 24 50.24 -7.71 52.20
CA VAL A 24 49.11 -8.51 51.72
C VAL A 24 47.96 -7.61 51.25
N ALA A 25 47.66 -6.52 51.98
CA ALA A 25 46.64 -5.55 51.56
C ALA A 25 47.05 -4.79 50.28
N LEU A 26 48.34 -4.48 50.10
CA LEU A 26 48.82 -3.76 48.92
C LEU A 26 48.94 -4.67 47.69
N VAL A 27 49.29 -5.96 47.87
CA VAL A 27 49.20 -6.98 46.81
C VAL A 27 47.74 -7.26 46.44
N ALA A 28 46.83 -7.36 47.41
CA ALA A 28 45.39 -7.46 47.14
C ALA A 28 44.86 -6.22 46.39
N ALA A 29 45.28 -5.02 46.79
CA ALA A 29 44.90 -3.78 46.11
C ALA A 29 45.40 -3.72 44.65
N LEU A 30 46.65 -4.11 44.39
CA LEU A 30 47.18 -4.20 43.01
C LEU A 30 46.45 -5.27 42.17
N LEU A 31 46.04 -6.38 42.78
CA LEU A 31 45.24 -7.41 42.11
C LEU A 31 43.79 -6.96 41.81
N THR A 32 43.27 -5.93 42.47
CA THR A 32 41.93 -5.38 42.23
C THR A 32 41.87 -4.21 41.24
N VAL A 33 43.01 -3.74 40.70
CA VAL A 33 43.07 -2.59 39.76
C VAL A 33 43.74 -2.94 38.43
N LEU A 34 44.05 -4.22 38.20
CA LEU A 34 44.00 -4.73 36.83
C LEU A 34 42.53 -4.77 36.39
N PRO A 35 42.14 -4.21 35.23
CA PRO A 35 40.81 -4.44 34.71
C PRO A 35 40.68 -5.93 34.41
N THR A 36 39.89 -6.65 35.21
CA THR A 36 39.43 -7.99 34.86
C THR A 36 38.46 -7.86 33.71
N GLN A 37 39.00 -7.72 32.49
CA GLN A 37 38.33 -8.19 31.30
C GLN A 37 37.93 -9.64 31.58
N ALA A 38 36.64 -9.87 31.79
CA ALA A 38 36.10 -11.20 31.86
C ALA A 38 36.31 -11.81 30.47
N ARG A 39 37.42 -12.53 30.29
CA ARG A 39 37.70 -13.25 29.04
C ARG A 39 36.52 -14.17 28.79
N ALA A 40 35.75 -13.85 27.75
CA ALA A 40 34.61 -14.65 27.34
C ALA A 40 35.06 -16.10 27.16
N ALA A 41 34.35 -17.02 27.78
CA ALA A 41 34.76 -18.40 27.82
C ALA A 41 34.47 -19.00 26.45
N ILE A 42 35.53 -19.36 25.72
CA ILE A 42 35.40 -20.08 24.45
C ILE A 42 34.60 -21.35 24.74
N ASN A 43 33.40 -21.43 24.15
CA ASN A 43 32.52 -22.59 24.29
C ASN A 43 32.87 -23.57 23.15
N PRO A 44 33.56 -24.68 23.43
CA PRO A 44 34.07 -25.59 22.40
C PRO A 44 32.96 -26.43 21.74
N LYS A 45 31.70 -26.27 22.16
CA LYS A 45 30.54 -26.89 21.51
C LYS A 45 29.99 -26.04 20.36
N ILE A 46 30.37 -24.76 20.24
CA ILE A 46 30.04 -23.94 19.08
C ILE A 46 30.93 -24.42 17.93
N THR A 47 30.33 -24.91 16.84
CA THR A 47 31.10 -25.39 15.69
C THR A 47 31.29 -24.30 14.67
N VAL A 48 32.53 -23.93 14.38
CA VAL A 48 32.90 -23.11 13.23
C VAL A 48 33.35 -24.04 12.10
N SER A 49 32.92 -23.75 10.87
CA SER A 49 32.99 -24.67 9.73
C SER A 49 32.91 -23.91 8.40
N GLY A 50 33.06 -24.62 7.26
CA GLY A 50 32.90 -24.02 5.93
C GLY A 50 33.93 -22.96 5.57
N LEU A 51 35.10 -22.97 6.22
CA LEU A 51 36.19 -22.02 5.95
C LEU A 51 36.64 -22.13 4.49
N SER A 52 36.55 -21.04 3.73
CA SER A 52 37.08 -20.95 2.37
C SER A 52 37.73 -19.58 2.12
N LEU A 53 38.77 -19.57 1.28
CA LEU A 53 39.44 -18.36 0.80
C LEU A 53 39.15 -18.16 -0.69
N VAL A 54 38.87 -16.92 -1.07
CA VAL A 54 38.79 -16.46 -2.47
C VAL A 54 39.52 -15.12 -2.58
N VAL A 55 40.15 -14.83 -3.72
CA VAL A 55 40.73 -13.50 -3.95
C VAL A 55 39.62 -12.45 -3.99
N SER A 56 39.90 -11.25 -3.51
CA SER A 56 38.91 -10.18 -3.38
C SER A 56 39.57 -8.83 -3.53
N ASN A 57 38.87 -7.87 -4.14
CA ASN A 57 39.29 -6.48 -4.00
C ASN A 57 39.01 -5.95 -2.57
N ALA A 58 39.50 -4.75 -2.27
CA ALA A 58 39.36 -4.11 -0.96
C ALA A 58 37.90 -3.83 -0.51
N ASN A 59 36.93 -3.95 -1.41
CA ASN A 59 35.50 -3.79 -1.15
C ASN A 59 34.73 -5.12 -1.08
N GLY A 60 35.44 -6.25 -0.90
CA GLY A 60 34.82 -7.56 -0.67
C GLY A 60 34.14 -8.20 -1.88
N VAL A 61 34.38 -7.67 -3.08
CA VAL A 61 33.97 -8.27 -4.35
C VAL A 61 34.91 -9.42 -4.67
N GLU A 62 34.34 -10.61 -4.84
CA GLU A 62 35.07 -11.87 -5.01
C GLU A 62 35.56 -12.02 -6.46
N GLU A 63 36.84 -12.37 -6.64
CA GLU A 63 37.51 -12.61 -7.91
C GLU A 63 37.90 -14.11 -8.04
N PRO A 64 36.94 -15.04 -8.22
CA PRO A 64 37.21 -16.48 -8.15
C PRO A 64 38.14 -17.00 -9.25
N ASP A 65 38.18 -16.33 -10.41
CA ASP A 65 39.09 -16.67 -11.52
C ASP A 65 40.54 -16.19 -11.27
N ASN A 66 40.75 -15.28 -10.31
CA ASN A 66 42.06 -14.78 -9.94
C ASN A 66 42.75 -15.76 -8.98
N THR A 67 43.70 -16.52 -9.51
CA THR A 67 44.44 -17.55 -8.77
C THR A 67 45.90 -17.16 -8.48
N SER A 68 46.28 -15.90 -8.68
CA SER A 68 47.69 -15.45 -8.67
C SER A 68 48.11 -14.78 -7.36
N VAL A 69 47.83 -15.42 -6.22
CA VAL A 69 47.99 -14.81 -4.88
C VAL A 69 49.46 -14.48 -4.56
N LYS A 70 49.69 -13.25 -4.07
CA LYS A 70 50.95 -12.72 -3.58
C LYS A 70 50.80 -12.19 -2.15
N VAL A 71 51.91 -11.84 -1.51
CA VAL A 71 51.93 -10.92 -0.37
C VAL A 71 51.31 -9.58 -0.78
N ASP A 72 50.64 -8.93 0.16
CA ASP A 72 49.81 -7.71 0.03
C ASP A 72 48.49 -7.87 -0.76
N ASP A 73 48.22 -9.02 -1.39
CA ASP A 73 46.90 -9.28 -1.98
C ASP A 73 45.82 -9.43 -0.90
N ILE A 74 44.59 -9.02 -1.23
CA ILE A 74 43.42 -9.14 -0.38
C ILE A 74 42.64 -10.42 -0.74
N LEU A 75 42.26 -11.17 0.28
CA LEU A 75 41.43 -12.38 0.15
C LEU A 75 40.23 -12.28 1.10
N LYS A 76 39.10 -12.85 0.70
CA LYS A 76 37.90 -12.97 1.52
C LYS A 76 37.85 -14.37 2.13
N LEU A 77 38.02 -14.45 3.45
CA LEU A 77 37.64 -15.62 4.23
C LEU A 77 36.12 -15.64 4.37
N LYS A 78 35.50 -16.80 4.15
CA LYS A 78 34.07 -17.06 4.37
C LYS A 78 33.95 -18.25 5.33
N PHE A 79 33.01 -18.21 6.27
CA PHE A 79 32.80 -19.26 7.27
C PHE A 79 31.33 -19.35 7.74
N ALA A 80 30.96 -20.48 8.33
CA ALA A 80 29.69 -20.70 9.00
C ALA A 80 29.91 -21.11 10.47
N TRP A 81 29.04 -20.65 11.37
CA TRP A 81 29.10 -20.93 12.80
C TRP A 81 27.74 -21.44 13.32
N ASP A 82 27.76 -22.39 14.25
CA ASP A 82 26.54 -23.04 14.75
C ASP A 82 26.63 -23.28 16.27
N ALA A 83 25.68 -22.74 17.02
CA ALA A 83 25.59 -22.84 18.47
C ALA A 83 24.35 -23.61 18.95
N ARG A 84 23.57 -24.23 18.04
CA ARG A 84 22.31 -24.94 18.35
C ARG A 84 22.47 -26.03 19.41
N ASN A 85 23.60 -26.75 19.36
CA ASN A 85 23.94 -27.81 20.32
C ASN A 85 24.89 -27.33 21.44
N ALA A 86 25.22 -26.04 21.49
CA ALA A 86 26.24 -25.50 22.39
C ALA A 86 25.71 -25.08 23.77
N SER A 87 24.40 -24.83 23.89
CA SER A 87 23.77 -24.18 25.05
C SER A 87 24.42 -22.81 25.36
N ALA A 88 24.67 -22.04 24.31
CA ALA A 88 25.31 -20.72 24.39
C ALA A 88 24.46 -19.71 25.19
N LYS A 89 25.16 -18.79 25.86
CA LYS A 89 24.64 -17.84 26.85
C LYS A 89 25.54 -16.61 26.91
N SER A 90 25.14 -15.57 27.65
CA SER A 90 25.96 -14.40 27.92
C SER A 90 27.34 -14.77 28.48
N GLY A 91 28.40 -14.24 27.88
CA GLY A 91 29.80 -14.47 28.26
C GLY A 91 30.44 -15.72 27.66
N ASP A 92 29.70 -16.55 26.92
CA ASP A 92 30.29 -17.56 26.03
C ASP A 92 30.81 -16.89 24.75
N SER A 93 31.84 -17.48 24.13
CA SER A 93 32.40 -17.02 22.85
C SER A 93 32.77 -18.15 21.90
N PHE A 94 32.99 -17.79 20.63
CA PHE A 94 33.71 -18.60 19.66
C PHE A 94 34.81 -17.77 18.97
N GLN A 95 35.85 -18.44 18.46
CA GLN A 95 37.04 -17.79 17.90
C GLN A 95 37.52 -18.44 16.60
N ILE A 96 38.10 -17.63 15.71
CA ILE A 96 38.92 -18.06 14.58
C ILE A 96 40.31 -17.45 14.73
N GLN A 97 41.36 -18.27 14.82
CA GLN A 97 42.75 -17.80 14.77
C GLN A 97 43.30 -17.96 13.35
N LEU A 98 43.86 -16.88 12.81
CA LEU A 98 44.48 -16.85 11.49
C LEU A 98 45.91 -17.42 11.54
N PRO A 99 46.36 -18.18 10.52
CA PRO A 99 47.77 -18.56 10.39
C PRO A 99 48.63 -17.36 10.01
N LYS A 100 49.94 -17.41 10.30
CA LYS A 100 50.93 -16.36 10.00
C LYS A 100 50.95 -15.84 8.55
N GLN A 101 50.46 -16.63 7.59
CA GLN A 101 50.28 -16.25 6.20
C GLN A 101 49.21 -15.15 5.99
N PHE A 102 48.26 -14.99 6.91
CA PHE A 102 47.14 -14.07 6.80
C PHE A 102 46.89 -13.30 8.09
N ARG A 103 46.55 -12.00 7.95
CA ARG A 103 46.06 -11.16 9.04
C ARG A 103 44.77 -10.46 8.60
N ASN A 104 43.93 -10.07 9.54
CA ASN A 104 42.73 -9.28 9.26
C ASN A 104 43.14 -7.95 8.60
N ARG A 105 42.42 -7.52 7.56
CA ARG A 105 42.73 -6.30 6.79
C ARG A 105 42.78 -5.04 7.68
N GLU A 106 41.92 -4.99 8.68
CA GLU A 106 41.86 -3.94 9.69
C GLU A 106 41.34 -4.50 11.02
N SER A 107 41.59 -3.79 12.12
CA SER A 107 40.99 -4.11 13.42
C SER A 107 39.67 -3.36 13.57
N LEU A 108 38.59 -4.09 13.83
CA LEU A 108 37.23 -3.56 13.94
C LEU A 108 36.42 -4.33 14.99
N SER A 109 35.21 -3.87 15.26
CA SER A 109 34.22 -4.62 16.04
C SER A 109 32.84 -4.50 15.39
N GLU A 110 32.15 -5.62 15.19
CA GLU A 110 30.79 -5.64 14.65
C GLU A 110 29.82 -6.31 15.63
N PRO A 111 28.64 -5.72 15.89
CA PRO A 111 27.62 -6.31 16.74
C PRO A 111 26.98 -7.53 16.05
N MET A 112 26.93 -8.67 16.75
CA MET A 112 26.04 -9.77 16.38
C MET A 112 24.60 -9.35 16.69
N LYS A 113 23.80 -9.14 15.64
CA LYS A 113 22.42 -8.69 15.73
C LYS A 113 21.44 -9.75 15.25
N VAL A 114 20.25 -9.76 15.84
CA VAL A 114 19.12 -10.56 15.42
C VAL A 114 17.84 -9.71 15.41
N SER A 115 16.96 -9.95 14.44
CA SER A 115 15.63 -9.33 14.43
C SER A 115 14.68 -10.04 15.40
N HIS A 116 14.05 -9.27 16.28
CA HIS A 116 13.08 -9.72 17.30
C HIS A 116 12.01 -8.63 17.47
N GLU A 117 10.72 -9.00 17.50
CA GLU A 117 9.59 -8.06 17.61
C GLU A 117 9.60 -6.87 16.61
N GLY A 118 10.26 -7.03 15.45
CA GLY A 118 10.41 -5.99 14.42
C GLY A 118 11.54 -4.99 14.68
N ALA A 119 12.37 -5.20 15.71
CA ALA A 119 13.55 -4.40 16.03
C ALA A 119 14.83 -5.24 15.91
N GLU A 120 15.98 -4.55 15.77
CA GLU A 120 17.31 -5.17 15.70
C GLU A 120 17.96 -5.21 17.09
N HIS A 121 18.12 -6.42 17.64
CA HIS A 121 18.67 -6.65 18.97
C HIS A 121 20.12 -7.16 18.91
N THR A 122 21.05 -6.43 19.51
CA THR A 122 22.45 -6.86 19.65
C THR A 122 22.59 -7.95 20.72
N ILE A 123 22.76 -9.21 20.28
CA ILE A 123 22.97 -10.40 21.14
C ILE A 123 24.44 -10.68 21.47
N GLY A 124 25.36 -9.94 20.86
CA GLY A 124 26.79 -10.09 21.10
C GLY A 124 27.64 -9.17 20.22
N GLU A 125 28.94 -9.42 20.20
CA GLU A 125 29.92 -8.57 19.53
C GLU A 125 31.10 -9.42 19.03
N CYS A 126 31.55 -9.17 17.80
CA CYS A 126 32.68 -9.84 17.15
C CYS A 126 33.82 -8.84 16.95
N VAL A 127 34.90 -9.05 17.71
CA VAL A 127 36.12 -8.23 17.64
C VAL A 127 37.13 -8.87 16.69
N MET A 128 37.73 -8.07 15.81
CA MET A 128 38.86 -8.46 14.96
C MET A 128 40.16 -7.82 15.45
N ASP A 129 41.03 -8.67 16.02
CA ASP A 129 42.45 -8.37 16.22
C ASP A 129 43.25 -8.77 14.96
N ASP A 130 44.49 -8.30 14.82
CA ASP A 130 45.36 -8.53 13.64
C ASP A 130 45.37 -10.02 13.19
N HIS A 131 45.45 -10.99 14.11
CA HIS A 131 45.43 -12.43 13.77
C HIS A 131 44.23 -13.23 14.33
N ALA A 132 43.17 -12.59 14.86
CA ALA A 132 42.03 -13.32 15.45
C ALA A 132 40.68 -12.65 15.23
N ILE A 133 39.63 -13.46 15.04
CA ILE A 133 38.22 -13.05 15.04
C ILE A 133 37.56 -13.69 16.26
N THR A 134 37.03 -12.89 17.20
CA THR A 134 36.47 -13.41 18.47
C THR A 134 35.07 -12.87 18.69
N CYS A 135 34.07 -13.75 18.62
CA CYS A 135 32.65 -13.44 18.76
C CYS A 135 32.13 -13.85 20.13
N THR A 136 31.60 -12.89 20.90
CA THR A 136 31.16 -13.05 22.30
C THR A 136 29.69 -12.69 22.45
N PHE A 137 28.91 -13.51 23.14
CA PHE A 137 27.50 -13.24 23.43
C PHE A 137 27.30 -12.40 24.69
N ASN A 138 26.20 -11.62 24.72
CA ASN A 138 25.81 -10.75 25.84
C ASN A 138 24.45 -11.17 26.45
N SER A 139 23.99 -10.43 27.47
CA SER A 139 22.75 -10.72 28.21
C SER A 139 21.46 -10.62 27.38
N THR A 140 21.49 -9.99 26.20
CA THR A 140 20.36 -9.96 25.28
C THR A 140 20.12 -11.36 24.68
N LEU A 141 21.17 -12.17 24.49
CA LEU A 141 21.00 -13.57 24.05
C LEU A 141 20.16 -14.37 25.06
N ASP A 142 20.54 -14.31 26.34
CA ASP A 142 19.84 -15.04 27.41
C ASP A 142 18.36 -14.64 27.48
N THR A 143 18.07 -13.36 27.19
CA THR A 143 16.70 -12.82 27.15
C THR A 143 15.91 -13.40 25.98
N ILE A 144 16.46 -13.32 24.76
CA ILE A 144 15.79 -13.78 23.52
C ILE A 144 15.62 -15.31 23.49
N VAL A 145 16.62 -16.07 23.96
CA VAL A 145 16.49 -17.52 24.17
C VAL A 145 15.45 -17.83 25.25
N GLY A 146 15.40 -17.04 26.32
CA GLY A 146 14.36 -17.12 27.36
C GLY A 146 12.94 -16.83 26.86
N GLN A 147 12.80 -16.06 25.76
CA GLN A 147 11.54 -15.83 25.04
C GLN A 147 11.19 -16.95 24.04
N GLY A 148 11.94 -18.05 24.01
CA GLY A 148 11.65 -19.22 23.17
C GLY A 148 12.21 -19.15 21.75
N PHE A 149 13.13 -18.24 21.45
CA PHE A 149 13.87 -18.26 20.19
C PHE A 149 14.96 -19.32 20.24
N THR A 150 15.08 -20.11 19.18
CA THR A 150 16.04 -21.22 19.09
C THR A 150 16.89 -21.10 17.82
N GLY A 151 17.57 -22.17 17.40
CA GLY A 151 18.22 -22.21 16.09
C GLY A 151 19.54 -21.46 15.94
N LEU A 152 20.00 -20.75 16.98
CA LEU A 152 21.19 -19.87 16.99
C LEU A 152 22.39 -20.42 16.20
N ARG A 153 22.62 -19.79 15.04
CA ARG A 153 23.71 -20.07 14.09
C ARG A 153 23.94 -18.84 13.21
N GLY A 154 24.85 -18.94 12.24
CA GLY A 154 24.94 -17.98 11.15
C GLY A 154 26.15 -18.21 10.27
N ASP A 155 26.49 -17.17 9.51
CA ASP A 155 27.64 -17.12 8.62
C ASP A 155 28.43 -15.82 8.85
N GLY A 156 29.64 -15.78 8.33
CA GLY A 156 30.45 -14.57 8.34
C GLY A 156 31.48 -14.55 7.23
N ALA A 157 31.97 -13.35 6.93
CA ALA A 157 33.04 -13.14 5.97
C ALA A 157 33.98 -12.03 6.46
N ALA A 158 35.28 -12.20 6.24
CA ALA A 158 36.34 -11.27 6.65
C ALA A 158 37.34 -11.06 5.51
N LEU A 159 37.75 -9.81 5.25
CA LEU A 159 38.86 -9.53 4.35
C LEU A 159 40.18 -9.66 5.11
N LEU A 160 41.06 -10.49 4.56
CA LEU A 160 42.39 -10.78 5.05
C LEU A 160 43.44 -10.21 4.09
N LEU A 161 44.59 -9.81 4.61
CA LEU A 161 45.77 -9.47 3.83
C LEU A 161 46.75 -10.64 3.84
N ALA A 162 47.16 -11.10 2.66
CA ALA A 162 48.26 -12.04 2.52
C ALA A 162 49.56 -11.40 3.03
N SER A 163 50.14 -11.94 4.10
CA SER A 163 51.19 -11.29 4.90
C SER A 163 52.51 -12.04 4.94
N GLN A 164 52.58 -13.25 4.36
CA GLN A 164 53.81 -14.01 4.19
C GLN A 164 53.68 -15.01 3.04
N ALA A 165 54.68 -15.05 2.14
CA ALA A 165 54.77 -16.02 1.06
C ALA A 165 54.85 -17.47 1.58
N SER A 166 54.30 -18.42 0.81
CA SER A 166 54.20 -19.83 1.20
C SER A 166 53.91 -20.71 -0.01
N ASP A 167 54.79 -21.65 -0.34
CA ASP A 167 54.57 -22.68 -1.39
C ASP A 167 53.64 -23.83 -0.93
N SER A 168 52.68 -23.54 -0.05
CA SER A 168 51.77 -24.52 0.54
C SER A 168 50.38 -24.39 -0.07
N ALA A 169 49.86 -25.48 -0.64
CA ALA A 169 48.56 -25.49 -1.29
C ALA A 169 47.39 -25.26 -0.31
N ASN A 170 47.55 -25.70 0.94
CA ASN A 170 46.63 -25.44 2.03
C ASN A 170 47.36 -24.66 3.14
N VAL A 171 46.60 -23.86 3.91
CA VAL A 171 47.02 -23.31 5.20
C VAL A 171 46.08 -23.78 6.31
N THR A 172 46.58 -23.90 7.54
CA THR A 172 45.78 -24.36 8.68
C THR A 172 45.26 -23.19 9.51
N PHE A 173 43.95 -23.06 9.61
CA PHE A 173 43.27 -22.13 10.53
C PHE A 173 42.89 -22.88 11.82
N ASP A 174 42.87 -22.19 12.96
CA ASP A 174 42.21 -22.72 14.16
C ASP A 174 40.77 -22.21 14.23
N ALA A 175 39.82 -23.10 13.96
CA ALA A 175 38.39 -22.84 14.02
C ALA A 175 37.83 -23.32 15.36
N ASN A 176 37.80 -22.44 16.35
CA ASN A 176 37.28 -22.67 17.71
C ASN A 176 37.92 -23.84 18.48
N GLY A 177 39.23 -24.03 18.34
CA GLY A 177 40.00 -25.15 18.88
C GLY A 177 40.17 -26.33 17.91
N LYS A 178 39.60 -26.24 16.70
CA LYS A 178 39.71 -27.25 15.64
C LYS A 178 40.59 -26.75 14.49
N GLN A 179 41.79 -27.31 14.42
CA GLN A 179 42.69 -27.18 13.28
C GLN A 179 41.98 -27.62 11.98
N THR A 180 41.91 -26.72 11.00
CA THR A 180 41.17 -26.88 9.75
C THR A 180 42.04 -26.44 8.58
N GLU A 181 42.33 -27.33 7.64
CA GLU A 181 43.02 -26.97 6.40
C GLU A 181 42.07 -26.23 5.44
N VAL A 182 42.56 -25.14 4.87
CA VAL A 182 41.85 -24.29 3.91
C VAL A 182 42.75 -24.09 2.68
N PRO A 183 42.28 -24.41 1.46
CA PRO A 183 43.06 -24.19 0.24
C PRO A 183 43.38 -22.71 -0.01
N VAL A 184 44.59 -22.45 -0.51
CA VAL A 184 44.99 -21.15 -1.03
C VAL A 184 44.65 -21.10 -2.53
N PRO A 185 44.00 -20.04 -3.05
CA PRO A 185 43.79 -19.88 -4.49
C PRO A 185 45.11 -19.99 -5.27
N GLY A 186 45.15 -20.82 -6.31
CA GLY A 186 46.38 -21.13 -7.07
C GLY A 186 47.42 -22.00 -6.35
N GLY A 187 47.17 -22.40 -5.10
CA GLY A 187 47.99 -23.36 -4.36
C GLY A 187 49.29 -22.80 -3.77
N LYS A 188 49.47 -21.47 -3.72
CA LYS A 188 50.58 -20.81 -3.01
C LYS A 188 50.33 -19.31 -2.82
N ILE A 189 51.13 -18.68 -1.96
CA ILE A 189 51.28 -17.22 -1.85
C ILE A 189 52.68 -16.86 -2.34
N ALA A 190 52.79 -16.06 -3.40
CA ALA A 190 54.07 -15.62 -3.96
C ALA A 190 54.62 -14.34 -3.30
N GLU A 191 55.92 -14.08 -3.44
CA GLU A 191 56.52 -12.81 -3.01
C GLU A 191 56.11 -11.63 -3.90
N ASN A 192 55.86 -10.47 -3.28
CA ASN A 192 55.50 -9.24 -3.99
C ASN A 192 56.74 -8.52 -4.55
N VAL A 193 57.29 -9.05 -5.66
CA VAL A 193 58.53 -8.57 -6.29
C VAL A 193 58.36 -7.30 -7.15
N GLY A 194 57.19 -6.65 -7.11
CA GLY A 194 56.88 -5.46 -7.90
C GLY A 194 56.60 -5.74 -9.39
N HIS A 195 56.31 -4.67 -10.14
CA HIS A 195 55.93 -4.74 -11.56
C HIS A 195 57.12 -4.51 -12.49
N ALA A 196 57.17 -5.26 -13.60
CA ALA A 196 58.03 -4.94 -14.74
C ALA A 196 57.68 -3.55 -15.31
N HIS A 197 58.65 -2.88 -15.94
CA HIS A 197 58.36 -1.60 -16.59
C HIS A 197 57.48 -1.76 -17.82
N GLU A 198 56.24 -1.29 -17.71
CA GLU A 198 55.36 -1.00 -18.85
C GLU A 198 55.17 0.52 -19.01
N PRO A 199 55.17 1.08 -20.23
CA PRO A 199 55.06 2.52 -20.45
C PRO A 199 53.65 3.07 -20.14
N GLN A 200 53.51 3.77 -19.01
CA GLN A 200 52.21 4.19 -18.48
C GLN A 200 51.61 5.39 -19.24
N TRP A 201 50.28 5.38 -19.40
CA TRP A 201 49.53 6.55 -19.86
C TRP A 201 49.24 7.45 -18.65
N MET A 202 48.60 8.61 -18.86
CA MET A 202 48.13 9.40 -17.71
C MET A 202 46.94 8.70 -17.06
N SER A 203 47.04 8.34 -15.78
CA SER A 203 46.00 7.64 -15.03
C SER A 203 45.83 8.18 -13.62
N LYS A 204 44.59 8.09 -13.11
CA LYS A 204 44.20 8.46 -11.75
C LYS A 204 43.90 7.21 -10.94
N TRP A 205 44.35 7.18 -9.70
CA TRP A 205 44.11 6.09 -8.74
C TRP A 205 44.24 6.61 -7.30
N ALA A 206 43.76 5.81 -6.36
CA ALA A 206 43.86 6.02 -4.92
C ALA A 206 44.43 4.77 -4.25
N ALA A 207 44.93 4.92 -3.03
CA ALA A 207 45.14 3.80 -2.12
C ALA A 207 43.80 3.31 -1.52
N ASP A 208 43.74 2.04 -1.14
CA ASP A 208 42.57 1.47 -0.47
C ASP A 208 42.36 2.09 0.92
N ILE A 209 41.11 2.38 1.26
CA ILE A 209 40.72 2.99 2.54
C ILE A 209 40.07 2.00 3.50
N THR A 210 40.24 2.23 4.80
CA THR A 210 39.72 1.41 5.92
C THR A 210 38.79 2.25 6.79
N SER A 211 38.06 1.63 7.72
CA SER A 211 37.25 2.31 8.75
C SER A 211 37.98 3.36 9.59
N THR A 212 39.32 3.39 9.55
CA THR A 212 40.16 4.33 10.32
C THR A 212 40.89 5.34 9.44
N SER A 213 40.77 5.25 8.12
CA SER A 213 41.44 6.17 7.19
C SER A 213 40.97 7.61 7.39
N LYS A 214 41.92 8.48 7.75
CA LYS A 214 41.70 9.94 7.88
C LYS A 214 42.06 10.73 6.62
N VAL A 215 42.60 10.04 5.64
CA VAL A 215 42.94 10.56 4.32
C VAL A 215 42.49 9.57 3.25
N VAL A 216 42.21 10.09 2.06
CA VAL A 216 42.28 9.33 0.82
C VAL A 216 43.59 9.72 0.15
N ASP A 217 44.53 8.78 0.07
CA ASP A 217 45.80 9.00 -0.60
C ASP A 217 45.63 8.77 -2.11
N TRP A 218 46.04 9.76 -2.89
CA TRP A 218 45.83 9.85 -4.33
C TRP A 218 47.16 9.84 -5.06
N GLU A 219 47.25 9.07 -6.17
CA GLU A 219 48.36 9.20 -7.12
C GLU A 219 47.88 9.51 -8.54
N VAL A 220 48.77 10.15 -9.31
CA VAL A 220 48.65 10.38 -10.75
C VAL A 220 49.89 9.77 -11.39
N THR A 221 49.73 8.69 -12.18
CA THR A 221 50.82 8.21 -13.03
C THR A 221 50.83 9.00 -14.33
N PHE A 222 52.02 9.21 -14.90
CA PHE A 222 52.15 9.54 -16.31
C PHE A 222 53.50 9.06 -16.89
N GLY A 223 53.48 8.60 -18.14
CA GLY A 223 54.67 8.53 -18.98
C GLY A 223 54.81 9.83 -19.80
N PRO A 224 55.99 10.48 -19.83
CA PRO A 224 56.17 11.77 -20.48
C PRO A 224 56.15 11.67 -22.01
N ASP A 225 56.53 10.53 -22.61
CA ASP A 225 56.41 10.29 -24.06
C ASP A 225 54.93 10.29 -24.51
N GLN A 226 54.04 9.75 -23.68
CA GLN A 226 52.60 9.65 -23.89
C GLN A 226 51.95 11.04 -23.76
N VAL A 227 52.33 11.78 -22.71
CA VAL A 227 51.90 13.17 -22.50
C VAL A 227 52.38 14.06 -23.66
N LYS A 228 53.65 13.96 -24.04
CA LYS A 228 54.23 14.66 -25.20
C LYS A 228 53.39 14.43 -26.47
N LYS A 229 53.13 13.16 -26.81
CA LYS A 229 52.36 12.79 -28.01
C LYS A 229 50.94 13.38 -28.01
N ALA A 230 50.31 13.54 -26.85
CA ALA A 230 49.00 14.16 -26.73
C ALA A 230 49.05 15.70 -26.83
N LEU A 231 50.06 16.34 -26.24
CA LEU A 231 50.31 17.78 -26.39
C LEU A 231 50.64 18.17 -27.84
N GLU A 232 51.51 17.41 -28.51
CA GLU A 232 51.90 17.62 -29.91
C GLU A 232 50.73 17.49 -30.89
N LYS A 233 49.78 16.58 -30.61
CA LYS A 233 48.53 16.45 -31.37
C LYS A 233 47.68 17.73 -31.35
N ASN A 234 47.79 18.53 -30.29
CA ASN A 234 47.02 19.76 -30.09
C ASN A 234 47.86 21.03 -30.33
N GLY A 235 49.03 20.91 -30.98
CA GLY A 235 49.87 22.04 -31.37
C GLY A 235 50.77 22.62 -30.27
N GLN A 236 50.91 21.92 -29.14
CA GLN A 236 51.87 22.25 -28.08
C GLN A 236 53.14 21.40 -28.21
N SER A 237 54.20 21.68 -27.43
CA SER A 237 55.45 20.93 -27.48
C SER A 237 55.96 20.58 -26.08
N LEU A 238 56.64 19.44 -25.98
CA LEU A 238 57.29 18.97 -24.74
C LEU A 238 58.62 18.30 -25.08
N THR A 239 59.69 18.63 -24.34
CA THR A 239 60.98 17.95 -24.47
C THR A 239 61.08 16.84 -23.43
N VAL A 240 61.48 15.65 -23.90
CA VAL A 240 61.57 14.42 -23.11
C VAL A 240 62.87 13.72 -23.51
N ASP A 241 63.97 14.23 -22.98
CA ASP A 241 65.36 13.87 -23.33
C ASP A 241 66.23 13.56 -22.10
N GLY A 242 65.66 13.64 -20.89
CA GLY A 242 66.38 13.49 -19.62
C GLY A 242 67.36 14.62 -19.31
N ARG A 243 67.25 15.80 -19.94
CA ARG A 243 68.21 16.93 -19.77
C ARG A 243 67.56 18.31 -19.81
N THR A 244 66.63 18.53 -20.71
CA THR A 244 65.98 19.82 -20.95
C THR A 244 64.81 20.00 -20.00
N ARG A 245 64.94 20.89 -19.01
CA ARG A 245 63.84 21.22 -18.09
C ARG A 245 62.63 21.68 -18.90
N SER A 246 61.53 20.93 -18.78
CA SER A 246 60.26 21.18 -19.46
C SER A 246 59.12 21.11 -18.46
N THR A 247 57.99 21.76 -18.74
CA THR A 247 56.85 21.86 -17.82
C THR A 247 55.65 21.05 -18.30
N ILE A 248 55.01 20.32 -17.39
CA ILE A 248 53.69 19.70 -17.58
C ILE A 248 52.76 20.25 -16.49
N THR A 249 51.60 20.76 -16.90
CA THR A 249 50.56 21.23 -15.97
C THR A 249 49.37 20.27 -15.99
N PHE A 250 48.93 19.87 -14.80
CA PHE A 250 47.76 19.06 -14.55
C PHE A 250 46.68 19.90 -13.87
N SER A 251 45.42 19.60 -14.14
CA SER A 251 44.27 20.05 -13.35
C SER A 251 43.63 18.83 -12.71
N ASP A 252 43.68 18.76 -11.38
CA ASP A 252 43.05 17.74 -10.54
C ASP A 252 41.77 18.28 -9.91
N GLN A 253 40.73 17.47 -9.78
CA GLN A 253 39.40 17.91 -9.33
C GLN A 253 38.72 16.86 -8.46
N LEU A 254 38.63 17.15 -7.16
CA LEU A 254 37.88 16.35 -6.20
C LEU A 254 36.38 16.43 -6.46
N GLY A 255 35.73 15.27 -6.38
CA GLY A 255 34.30 15.14 -6.13
C GLY A 255 33.92 15.53 -4.69
N PRO A 256 32.61 15.48 -4.35
CA PRO A 256 32.11 15.88 -3.04
C PRO A 256 32.60 14.98 -1.90
N GLY A 257 32.37 15.42 -0.66
CA GLY A 257 32.66 14.65 0.55
C GLY A 257 34.10 14.69 1.04
N GLN A 258 35.00 15.42 0.36
CA GLN A 258 36.42 15.53 0.69
C GLN A 258 37.01 16.90 0.33
N VAL A 259 38.15 17.26 0.93
CA VAL A 259 38.95 18.46 0.63
C VAL A 259 40.44 18.12 0.57
N TYR A 260 41.23 18.84 -0.22
CA TYR A 260 42.68 18.62 -0.31
C TYR A 260 43.39 18.88 1.03
N VAL A 261 44.44 18.09 1.32
CA VAL A 261 45.43 18.46 2.34
C VAL A 261 46.27 19.63 1.78
N PRO A 262 46.27 20.81 2.43
CA PRO A 262 46.97 22.00 1.93
C PRO A 262 48.47 22.01 2.24
N THR A 263 48.95 21.02 3.00
CA THR A 263 50.37 20.86 3.37
C THR A 263 51.22 20.58 2.13
N LYS A 264 51.91 21.60 1.60
CA LYS A 264 52.66 21.46 0.35
C LYS A 264 53.72 20.34 0.35
N SER A 265 54.35 20.03 1.50
CA SER A 265 55.30 18.92 1.60
C SER A 265 54.66 17.53 1.48
N ASP A 266 53.33 17.43 1.52
CA ASP A 266 52.64 16.16 1.29
C ASP A 266 52.40 15.84 -0.18
N TRP A 267 52.49 16.85 -1.05
CA TRP A 267 52.45 16.74 -2.50
C TRP A 267 53.85 16.42 -3.03
N LYS A 268 54.09 15.19 -3.46
CA LYS A 268 55.42 14.60 -3.70
C LYS A 268 55.55 14.08 -5.13
N LEU A 269 56.63 14.43 -5.81
CA LEU A 269 56.99 13.83 -7.11
C LEU A 269 57.93 12.64 -6.90
N LYS A 270 57.53 11.46 -7.38
CA LYS A 270 58.38 10.25 -7.41
C LYS A 270 58.66 9.83 -8.85
N ILE A 271 59.85 9.27 -9.06
CA ILE A 271 60.20 8.61 -10.33
C ILE A 271 59.86 7.12 -10.19
N GLY A 272 58.98 6.63 -11.06
CA GLY A 272 58.52 5.24 -11.14
C GLY A 272 59.49 4.34 -11.89
N THR A 273 58.98 3.22 -12.42
CA THR A 273 59.77 2.28 -13.24
C THR A 273 60.22 2.90 -14.57
N ALA A 274 61.31 2.40 -15.15
CA ALA A 274 61.82 2.83 -16.46
C ALA A 274 62.30 1.64 -17.29
N GLN A 275 62.53 1.82 -18.60
CA GLN A 275 63.07 0.73 -19.43
C GLN A 275 64.44 0.27 -18.88
N GLY A 276 64.51 -0.99 -18.45
CA GLY A 276 65.70 -1.57 -17.79
C GLY A 276 65.74 -1.40 -16.26
N ARG A 277 64.73 -0.75 -15.66
CA ARG A 277 64.60 -0.53 -14.21
C ARG A 277 63.18 -0.85 -13.71
N ASN A 278 62.97 -2.12 -13.35
CA ASN A 278 61.70 -2.70 -12.89
C ASN A 278 61.43 -2.43 -11.38
N TYR A 279 61.83 -1.27 -10.86
CA TYR A 279 61.54 -0.84 -9.49
C TYR A 279 61.32 0.67 -9.44
N ILE A 280 60.53 1.17 -8.49
CA ILE A 280 60.30 2.61 -8.27
C ILE A 280 61.59 3.22 -7.71
N TYR A 281 62.02 4.36 -8.26
CA TYR A 281 63.29 5.00 -7.88
C TYR A 281 63.22 5.63 -6.48
N GLY A 282 62.21 6.46 -6.25
CA GLY A 282 62.07 7.27 -5.04
C GLY A 282 61.46 8.65 -5.30
N GLN A 283 61.32 9.44 -4.23
CA GLN A 283 60.94 10.85 -4.29
C GLN A 283 62.13 11.71 -4.74
N VAL A 284 61.89 12.68 -5.62
CA VAL A 284 62.91 13.65 -6.07
C VAL A 284 62.66 15.06 -5.54
N THR A 285 61.40 15.49 -5.42
CA THR A 285 61.01 16.80 -4.90
C THR A 285 59.62 16.75 -4.26
N ASP A 286 59.23 17.80 -3.52
CA ASP A 286 57.86 18.04 -3.06
C ASP A 286 57.48 19.52 -3.15
N ALA A 287 56.18 19.82 -3.10
CA ALA A 287 55.68 21.15 -3.42
C ALA A 287 56.04 22.24 -2.40
N SER A 288 56.76 21.91 -1.31
CA SER A 288 57.36 22.93 -0.44
C SER A 288 58.51 23.70 -1.10
N GLY A 289 59.03 23.21 -2.24
CA GLY A 289 60.25 23.71 -2.88
C GLY A 289 61.52 23.10 -2.27
N THR A 290 61.42 21.86 -1.77
CA THR A 290 62.57 21.11 -1.23
C THR A 290 62.87 19.93 -2.14
N ASP A 291 64.12 19.84 -2.62
CA ASP A 291 64.59 18.70 -3.40
C ASP A 291 65.19 17.61 -2.52
N GLN A 292 64.66 16.40 -2.68
CA GLN A 292 65.05 15.20 -1.93
C GLN A 292 66.12 14.39 -2.67
N ASP A 293 66.16 14.44 -4.01
CA ASP A 293 67.24 13.88 -4.82
C ASP A 293 67.37 14.60 -6.18
N THR A 294 68.48 15.33 -6.34
CA THR A 294 68.83 16.07 -7.57
C THR A 294 69.71 15.27 -8.54
N SER A 295 70.07 14.02 -8.23
CA SER A 295 70.93 13.18 -9.08
C SER A 295 70.27 12.76 -10.40
N GLN A 296 68.93 12.75 -10.44
CA GLN A 296 68.14 12.56 -11.66
C GLN A 296 67.88 13.87 -12.41
N GLY A 297 68.44 14.98 -11.93
CA GLY A 297 68.23 16.34 -12.42
C GLY A 297 67.34 17.19 -11.50
N ASP A 298 67.15 18.43 -11.94
CA ASP A 298 66.46 19.52 -11.22
C ASP A 298 64.95 19.48 -11.51
N PHE A 299 64.13 19.16 -10.50
CA PHE A 299 62.67 19.00 -10.60
C PHE A 299 61.96 19.94 -9.63
N ASP A 300 61.16 20.87 -10.15
CA ASP A 300 60.23 21.69 -9.38
C ASP A 300 58.83 21.04 -9.40
N LEU A 301 58.12 21.11 -8.27
CA LEU A 301 56.69 20.85 -8.15
C LEU A 301 56.02 22.08 -7.52
N ASP A 302 55.01 22.64 -8.17
CA ASP A 302 54.12 23.64 -7.55
C ASP A 302 52.66 23.18 -7.59
N VAL A 303 51.89 23.59 -6.59
CA VAL A 303 50.49 23.26 -6.40
C VAL A 303 49.73 24.50 -5.94
N ALA A 304 48.67 24.85 -6.68
CA ALA A 304 47.73 25.92 -6.35
C ALA A 304 46.31 25.36 -6.22
N ILE A 305 45.78 25.35 -5.00
CA ILE A 305 44.44 24.82 -4.67
C ILE A 305 43.40 25.95 -4.72
N GLN A 306 42.29 25.73 -5.41
CA GLN A 306 41.14 26.63 -5.49
C GLN A 306 39.85 25.82 -5.28
N GLY A 307 39.37 25.77 -4.03
CA GLY A 307 38.20 24.96 -3.67
C GLY A 307 38.48 23.46 -3.84
N SER A 308 37.70 22.78 -4.67
CA SER A 308 37.88 21.36 -5.01
C SER A 308 38.78 21.10 -6.22
N THR A 309 39.38 22.13 -6.82
CA THR A 309 40.32 22.00 -7.95
C THR A 309 41.75 22.33 -7.51
N ALA A 310 42.74 21.55 -7.95
CA ALA A 310 44.15 21.84 -7.76
C ALA A 310 44.88 21.91 -9.11
N THR A 311 45.55 23.02 -9.39
CA THR A 311 46.48 23.14 -10.51
C THR A 311 47.85 22.67 -10.04
N ILE A 312 48.38 21.62 -10.66
CA ILE A 312 49.67 21.01 -10.32
C ILE A 312 50.62 21.28 -11.48
N THR A 313 51.80 21.84 -11.21
CA THR A 313 52.80 22.14 -12.24
C THR A 313 54.10 21.42 -11.91
N VAL A 314 54.52 20.52 -12.81
CA VAL A 314 55.78 19.77 -12.68
C VAL A 314 56.76 20.28 -13.72
N THR A 315 57.94 20.75 -13.32
CA THR A 315 58.97 21.25 -14.24
C THR A 315 60.29 20.52 -14.02
N GLY A 316 60.80 19.80 -15.02
CA GLY A 316 62.08 19.11 -14.88
C GLY A 316 62.54 18.38 -16.15
N PRO A 317 63.72 17.74 -16.10
CA PRO A 317 64.31 17.03 -17.22
C PRO A 317 63.67 15.64 -17.38
N PHE A 318 62.45 15.58 -17.91
CA PHE A 318 61.72 14.33 -18.09
C PHE A 318 62.51 13.34 -18.96
N ALA A 319 62.81 12.17 -18.40
CA ALA A 319 63.51 11.10 -19.09
C ALA A 319 62.53 10.28 -19.97
N PRO A 320 62.89 9.93 -21.20
CA PRO A 320 62.07 9.04 -22.04
C PRO A 320 61.97 7.64 -21.42
N ARG A 321 60.87 6.94 -21.70
CA ARG A 321 60.58 5.56 -21.24
C ARG A 321 60.72 5.39 -19.73
N THR A 322 60.29 6.41 -18.99
CA THR A 322 60.32 6.48 -17.52
C THR A 322 58.95 6.93 -17.04
N ASN A 323 58.35 6.18 -16.11
CA ASN A 323 57.07 6.54 -15.51
C ASN A 323 57.30 7.53 -14.36
N TYR A 324 56.42 8.50 -14.19
CA TYR A 324 56.45 9.50 -13.12
C TYR A 324 55.13 9.47 -12.34
N HIS A 325 55.20 9.87 -11.06
CA HIS A 325 54.12 9.74 -10.09
C HIS A 325 53.98 11.01 -9.24
N ILE A 326 52.77 11.56 -9.13
CA ILE A 326 52.45 12.68 -8.23
C ILE A 326 51.55 12.15 -7.11
N TYR A 327 52.08 12.07 -5.88
CA TYR A 327 51.34 11.62 -4.70
C TYR A 327 50.93 12.79 -3.79
N TYR A 328 49.72 12.73 -3.25
CA TYR A 328 49.14 13.72 -2.31
C TYR A 328 47.90 13.10 -1.64
N SER A 329 47.28 13.85 -0.73
CA SER A 329 46.15 13.35 0.06
C SER A 329 44.97 14.33 0.05
N SER A 330 43.75 13.81 0.19
CA SER A 330 42.57 14.57 0.62
C SER A 330 42.10 14.06 1.99
N THR A 331 41.45 14.92 2.78
CA THR A 331 40.74 14.52 4.00
C THR A 331 39.23 14.46 3.74
N PRO A 332 38.51 13.45 4.24
CA PRO A 332 37.05 13.45 4.27
C PRO A 332 36.48 14.69 4.97
N SER A 333 35.39 15.25 4.45
CA SER A 333 34.69 16.42 5.00
C SER A 333 33.75 16.06 6.16
N THR A 334 34.06 14.97 6.87
CA THR A 334 33.30 14.40 7.98
C THR A 334 33.70 15.09 9.30
N ALA A 335 32.84 15.06 10.32
CA ALA A 335 33.04 15.83 11.55
C ALA A 335 34.26 15.39 12.39
N ASP A 336 34.73 14.15 12.19
CA ASP A 336 35.91 13.53 12.81
C ASP A 336 37.10 13.39 11.83
N GLY A 337 36.90 13.74 10.56
CA GLY A 337 37.86 13.59 9.48
C GLY A 337 38.12 12.14 9.05
N VAL A 338 37.26 11.19 9.41
CA VAL A 338 37.38 9.75 9.06
C VAL A 338 36.50 9.43 7.84
N VAL A 339 36.92 8.49 6.98
CA VAL A 339 36.09 8.03 5.86
C VAL A 339 34.79 7.37 6.35
N GLN A 340 33.69 7.62 5.64
CA GLN A 340 32.39 7.04 5.98
C GLN A 340 32.10 5.79 5.14
N PRO A 341 31.61 4.69 5.75
CA PRO A 341 31.17 3.52 5.01
C PRO A 341 30.08 3.87 3.99
N GLY A 342 30.24 3.42 2.74
CA GLY A 342 29.31 3.70 1.65
C GLY A 342 29.41 5.10 1.02
N VAL A 343 30.34 5.95 1.45
CA VAL A 343 30.65 7.21 0.76
C VAL A 343 31.68 6.97 -0.33
N GLU A 344 31.37 7.44 -1.55
CA GLU A 344 32.27 7.40 -2.70
C GLU A 344 33.09 8.69 -2.79
N TYR A 345 34.42 8.54 -2.77
CA TYR A 345 35.39 9.60 -2.95
C TYR A 345 35.93 9.54 -4.38
N THR A 346 35.41 10.40 -5.26
CA THR A 346 35.84 10.50 -6.66
C THR A 346 36.88 11.62 -6.84
N ASN A 347 37.87 11.41 -7.71
CA ASN A 347 38.78 12.48 -8.16
C ASN A 347 39.09 12.32 -9.67
N LYS A 348 39.23 13.44 -10.38
CA LYS A 348 39.56 13.50 -11.81
C LYS A 348 40.82 14.33 -12.05
N ALA A 349 41.84 13.70 -12.62
CA ALA A 349 43.02 14.38 -13.16
C ALA A 349 42.87 14.63 -14.67
N SER A 350 43.52 15.68 -15.15
CA SER A 350 43.65 16.00 -16.58
C SER A 350 44.99 16.69 -16.84
N VAL A 351 45.60 16.48 -18.02
CA VAL A 351 46.80 17.23 -18.44
C VAL A 351 46.37 18.37 -19.35
N VAL A 352 46.62 19.60 -18.90
CA VAL A 352 46.14 20.84 -19.54
C VAL A 352 46.68 20.91 -20.97
N GLY A 353 45.78 21.22 -21.92
CA GLY A 353 46.11 21.33 -23.35
C GLY A 353 46.27 20.00 -24.11
N SER A 354 46.41 18.86 -23.43
CA SER A 354 46.60 17.55 -24.09
C SER A 354 45.30 16.80 -24.44
N GLY A 355 44.21 17.07 -23.73
CA GLY A 355 42.98 16.28 -23.80
C GLY A 355 43.06 14.89 -23.14
N LEU A 356 44.14 14.58 -22.42
CA LEU A 356 44.22 13.42 -21.53
C LEU A 356 43.50 13.74 -20.22
N GLU A 357 42.54 12.90 -19.84
CA GLU A 357 41.86 12.93 -18.54
C GLU A 357 41.60 11.52 -18.02
N HIS A 358 41.57 11.37 -16.69
CA HIS A 358 41.24 10.11 -16.02
C HIS A 358 40.55 10.39 -14.69
N THR A 359 39.44 9.70 -14.44
CA THR A 359 38.68 9.75 -13.19
C THR A 359 38.86 8.44 -12.43
N TYR A 360 38.91 8.51 -11.10
CA TYR A 360 38.94 7.33 -10.24
C TYR A 360 38.08 7.56 -9.00
N SER A 361 37.46 6.50 -8.50
CA SER A 361 36.65 6.50 -7.29
C SER A 361 37.16 5.44 -6.33
N VAL A 362 37.16 5.76 -5.04
CA VAL A 362 37.35 4.79 -3.96
C VAL A 362 36.27 5.01 -2.90
N HIS A 363 35.78 3.93 -2.31
CA HIS A 363 34.85 3.95 -1.19
C HIS A 363 35.31 2.96 -0.13
N TYR A 364 34.81 3.10 1.09
CA TYR A 364 34.96 2.09 2.14
C TYR A 364 33.68 1.27 2.25
N SER A 365 33.80 -0.05 2.12
CA SER A 365 32.79 -1.01 2.56
C SER A 365 33.37 -1.88 3.68
N LYS A 366 32.53 -2.35 4.60
CA LYS A 366 32.99 -3.09 5.78
C LYS A 366 33.75 -4.35 5.36
N SER A 367 34.98 -4.49 5.84
CA SER A 367 35.79 -5.69 5.62
C SER A 367 35.33 -6.91 6.41
N PHE A 368 34.31 -6.77 7.26
CA PHE A 368 33.72 -7.86 8.02
C PHE A 368 32.19 -7.80 8.02
N THR A 369 31.59 -8.98 7.92
CA THR A 369 30.16 -9.21 8.13
C THR A 369 29.97 -10.44 9.02
N ILE A 370 29.14 -10.32 10.05
CA ILE A 370 28.65 -11.46 10.84
C ILE A 370 27.13 -11.45 10.81
N ASN A 371 26.54 -12.56 10.34
CA ASN A 371 25.11 -12.77 10.28
C ASN A 371 24.68 -13.68 11.43
N VAL A 372 23.46 -13.47 11.95
CA VAL A 372 22.83 -14.34 12.94
C VAL A 372 21.48 -14.80 12.41
N GLU A 373 21.27 -16.11 12.38
CA GLU A 373 19.95 -16.72 12.27
C GLU A 373 19.54 -17.25 13.66
N MET A 374 18.47 -16.70 14.21
CA MET A 374 17.67 -17.36 15.25
C MET A 374 16.26 -17.56 14.73
N LYS A 375 15.61 -18.62 15.21
CA LYS A 375 14.29 -19.05 14.81
C LYS A 375 13.28 -18.82 15.94
N PRO A 376 12.42 -17.79 15.88
CA PRO A 376 11.23 -17.71 16.73
C PRO A 376 10.38 -18.97 16.61
N GLY A 377 10.13 -19.69 17.70
CA GLY A 377 9.20 -20.84 17.74
C GLY A 377 7.71 -20.43 17.69
N PHE A 378 7.41 -19.32 17.03
CA PHE A 378 6.13 -18.62 17.02
C PHE A 378 5.92 -17.96 15.65
N GLY A 379 4.67 -17.71 15.28
CA GLY A 379 4.30 -16.94 14.10
C GLY A 379 3.15 -15.97 14.39
N GLY A 380 2.61 -15.36 13.34
CA GLY A 380 1.56 -14.36 13.43
C GLY A 380 0.77 -14.22 12.13
N LEU A 381 0.07 -13.11 11.99
CA LEU A 381 -0.68 -12.74 10.80
C LEU A 381 -0.61 -11.23 10.55
N ASP A 382 -0.84 -10.86 9.31
CA ASP A 382 -1.14 -9.49 8.92
C ASP A 382 -2.35 -9.45 8.01
N ILE A 383 -3.18 -8.43 8.19
CA ILE A 383 -4.45 -8.27 7.48
C ILE A 383 -4.35 -7.00 6.63
N THR A 384 -4.36 -7.19 5.30
CA THR A 384 -4.52 -6.09 4.35
C THR A 384 -6.00 -5.86 4.12
N LYS A 385 -6.51 -4.71 4.58
CA LYS A 385 -7.93 -4.36 4.48
C LYS A 385 -8.21 -3.66 3.15
N LEU A 386 -8.95 -4.31 2.28
CA LEU A 386 -9.39 -3.77 1.00
C LEU A 386 -10.89 -3.44 1.02
N LEU A 387 -11.32 -2.62 0.06
CA LEU A 387 -12.71 -2.38 -0.26
C LEU A 387 -13.01 -2.65 -1.74
N THR A 388 -14.25 -3.05 -2.00
CA THR A 388 -14.90 -3.19 -3.32
C THR A 388 -16.23 -2.44 -3.29
N GLY A 389 -17.06 -2.52 -4.34
CA GLY A 389 -18.35 -1.84 -4.38
C GLY A 389 -18.28 -0.43 -5.00
N SER A 390 -19.42 0.12 -5.39
CA SER A 390 -19.47 1.35 -6.20
C SER A 390 -19.25 2.64 -5.41
N GLU A 391 -19.33 2.61 -4.08
CA GLU A 391 -19.26 3.79 -3.20
C GLU A 391 -17.96 3.90 -2.41
N THR A 392 -16.96 3.10 -2.77
CA THR A 392 -15.58 3.18 -2.24
C THR A 392 -15.03 4.61 -2.22
N GLY A 393 -15.33 5.42 -3.24
CA GLY A 393 -14.92 6.83 -3.31
C GLY A 393 -15.56 7.77 -2.29
N LYS A 394 -16.60 7.34 -1.55
CA LYS A 394 -17.20 8.08 -0.43
C LYS A 394 -16.58 7.73 0.92
N VAL A 395 -15.78 6.67 1.00
CA VAL A 395 -15.17 6.19 2.26
C VAL A 395 -13.93 7.03 2.59
N PRO A 396 -13.84 7.65 3.79
CA PRO A 396 -12.65 8.37 4.22
C PRO A 396 -11.41 7.48 4.22
N ALA A 397 -10.29 8.00 3.69
CA ALA A 397 -8.98 7.42 3.93
C ALA A 397 -8.72 7.34 5.45
N GLY A 398 -8.19 6.21 5.93
CA GLY A 398 -8.04 5.97 7.36
C GLY A 398 -9.27 5.39 8.07
N THR A 399 -10.35 5.02 7.36
CA THR A 399 -11.48 4.28 7.97
C THR A 399 -10.99 2.92 8.48
N THR A 400 -11.36 2.57 9.71
CA THR A 400 -10.92 1.35 10.41
C THR A 400 -12.07 0.43 10.79
N PHE A 401 -11.77 -0.86 10.97
CA PHE A 401 -12.67 -1.94 11.42
C PHE A 401 -11.98 -2.77 12.51
N GLU A 402 -12.72 -3.41 13.41
CA GLU A 402 -12.19 -4.46 14.30
C GLU A 402 -12.36 -5.85 13.68
N VAL A 403 -11.26 -6.61 13.63
CA VAL A 403 -11.26 -8.03 13.26
C VAL A 403 -11.12 -8.86 14.54
N GLY A 404 -12.12 -9.69 14.83
CA GLY A 404 -12.05 -10.72 15.85
C GLY A 404 -11.18 -11.90 15.41
N ILE A 405 -10.37 -12.41 16.34
CA ILE A 405 -9.43 -13.51 16.14
C ILE A 405 -9.64 -14.51 17.27
N ASN A 406 -10.30 -15.63 16.95
CA ASN A 406 -10.37 -16.79 17.83
C ASN A 406 -9.18 -17.70 17.55
N TYR A 407 -8.54 -18.26 18.58
CA TYR A 407 -7.36 -19.10 18.44
C TYR A 407 -7.47 -20.40 19.25
N THR A 408 -6.97 -21.50 18.67
CA THR A 408 -6.89 -22.83 19.32
C THR A 408 -5.47 -23.37 19.21
N LEU A 409 -4.88 -23.76 20.35
CA LEU A 409 -3.52 -24.25 20.45
C LEU A 409 -3.36 -25.68 19.87
N PRO A 410 -2.18 -26.03 19.33
CA PRO A 410 -1.96 -27.32 18.68
C PRO A 410 -2.04 -28.49 19.67
N GLY A 411 -2.49 -29.65 19.19
CA GLY A 411 -2.38 -30.93 19.90
C GLY A 411 -3.11 -31.03 21.26
N GLY A 412 -4.00 -30.08 21.58
CA GLY A 412 -4.64 -29.99 22.90
C GLY A 412 -3.76 -29.35 23.99
N ALA A 413 -2.67 -28.68 23.62
CA ALA A 413 -1.84 -27.90 24.54
C ALA A 413 -2.65 -26.78 25.23
N THR A 414 -2.25 -26.42 26.44
CA THR A 414 -2.80 -25.27 27.17
C THR A 414 -1.85 -24.07 27.14
N VAL A 415 -2.32 -22.88 27.50
CA VAL A 415 -1.44 -21.70 27.64
C VAL A 415 -0.27 -21.95 28.60
N ASP A 416 -0.46 -22.79 29.62
CA ASP A 416 0.58 -23.19 30.59
C ASP A 416 1.67 -24.11 30.00
N THR A 417 1.42 -24.65 28.79
CA THR A 417 2.39 -25.46 28.02
C THR A 417 3.50 -24.58 27.41
N TYR A 418 3.33 -23.25 27.42
CA TYR A 418 4.26 -22.27 26.84
C TYR A 418 4.75 -21.27 27.91
N PRO A 419 5.70 -21.66 28.79
CA PRO A 419 6.22 -20.77 29.83
C PRO A 419 6.76 -19.45 29.25
N GLY A 420 6.35 -18.32 29.82
CA GLY A 420 6.74 -16.98 29.35
C GLY A 420 5.88 -16.41 28.22
N TRP A 421 5.15 -17.23 27.47
CA TRP A 421 4.21 -16.73 26.46
C TRP A 421 2.96 -16.15 27.13
N LYS A 422 2.67 -14.88 26.85
CA LYS A 422 1.43 -14.22 27.29
C LYS A 422 0.35 -14.41 26.23
N ALA A 423 -0.49 -15.42 26.44
CA ALA A 423 -1.65 -15.70 25.60
C ALA A 423 -2.50 -14.42 25.34
N PRO A 424 -2.73 -14.02 24.07
CA PRO A 424 -3.41 -12.77 23.76
C PRO A 424 -4.90 -12.76 24.12
N GLY A 425 -5.43 -11.57 24.45
CA GLY A 425 -6.84 -11.35 24.74
C GLY A 425 -7.37 -12.16 25.93
N THR A 426 -8.53 -12.80 25.75
CA THR A 426 -9.23 -13.58 26.76
C THR A 426 -9.04 -15.08 26.51
N VAL A 427 -8.36 -15.76 27.43
CA VAL A 427 -8.15 -17.22 27.40
C VAL A 427 -9.45 -17.95 27.72
N ASN A 428 -9.75 -19.04 27.00
CA ASN A 428 -10.95 -19.85 27.19
C ASN A 428 -10.90 -20.72 28.47
N GLN A 429 -12.05 -21.26 28.89
CA GLN A 429 -12.16 -22.01 30.16
C GLN A 429 -11.31 -23.29 30.18
N SER A 430 -11.13 -23.95 29.04
CA SER A 430 -10.25 -25.13 28.89
C SER A 430 -8.76 -24.77 28.86
N ARG A 431 -8.41 -23.47 28.77
CA ARG A 431 -7.06 -22.93 28.58
C ARG A 431 -6.35 -23.41 27.31
N THR A 432 -7.08 -23.99 26.35
CA THR A 432 -6.56 -24.52 25.08
C THR A 432 -6.61 -23.50 23.93
N GLY A 433 -6.96 -22.24 24.23
CA GLY A 433 -7.16 -21.21 23.22
C GLY A 433 -7.76 -19.94 23.84
N GLY A 434 -8.27 -19.05 23.00
CA GLY A 434 -8.86 -17.78 23.44
C GLY A 434 -9.40 -16.93 22.30
N ALA A 435 -9.77 -15.70 22.63
CA ALA A 435 -10.29 -14.69 21.71
C ALA A 435 -9.62 -13.33 21.94
N THR A 436 -9.26 -12.65 20.87
CA THR A 436 -8.62 -11.33 20.81
C THR A 436 -9.15 -10.58 19.58
N SER A 437 -8.88 -9.29 19.44
CA SER A 437 -9.18 -8.54 18.21
C SER A 437 -7.96 -7.74 17.74
N MET A 438 -8.05 -7.17 16.55
CA MET A 438 -7.17 -6.10 16.08
C MET A 438 -7.91 -5.10 15.21
N THR A 439 -7.54 -3.83 15.34
CA THR A 439 -7.95 -2.78 14.41
C THR A 439 -7.24 -2.93 13.07
N VAL A 440 -7.95 -2.76 11.96
CA VAL A 440 -7.40 -2.76 10.60
C VAL A 440 -7.84 -1.51 9.83
N THR A 441 -6.93 -0.86 9.11
CA THR A 441 -7.22 0.37 8.33
C THR A 441 -7.39 0.06 6.84
N VAL A 442 -8.43 0.61 6.21
CA VAL A 442 -8.66 0.51 4.76
C VAL A 442 -7.46 1.03 3.97
N GLY A 443 -6.96 0.18 3.06
CA GLY A 443 -5.81 0.45 2.20
C GLY A 443 -4.45 0.10 2.82
N GLU A 444 -4.40 -0.26 4.11
CA GLU A 444 -3.16 -0.55 4.84
C GLU A 444 -3.03 -2.05 5.17
N LYS A 445 -1.78 -2.46 5.44
CA LYS A 445 -1.42 -3.78 5.98
C LYS A 445 -1.26 -3.64 7.49
N ALA A 446 -2.27 -4.06 8.26
CA ALA A 446 -2.20 -4.10 9.70
C ALA A 446 -1.52 -5.40 10.16
N VAL A 447 -0.41 -5.30 10.90
CA VAL A 447 0.27 -6.47 11.48
C VAL A 447 -0.30 -6.73 12.88
N TYR A 448 -0.60 -8.00 13.21
CA TYR A 448 -1.11 -8.32 14.55
C TYR A 448 -0.03 -8.11 15.62
N ASN A 449 -0.34 -7.32 16.65
CA ASN A 449 0.60 -6.99 17.73
C ASN A 449 0.62 -8.09 18.80
N GLY A 450 1.17 -9.25 18.42
CA GLY A 450 1.32 -10.43 19.26
C GLY A 450 1.75 -11.64 18.43
N THR A 451 2.09 -12.74 19.10
CA THR A 451 2.52 -13.98 18.44
C THR A 451 1.80 -15.20 19.01
N PHE A 452 1.72 -16.25 18.20
CA PHE A 452 1.07 -17.52 18.55
C PHE A 452 2.06 -18.69 18.35
N PRO A 453 2.00 -19.75 19.17
CA PRO A 453 2.81 -20.94 18.95
C PRO A 453 2.55 -21.59 17.58
N VAL A 454 3.57 -22.17 16.97
CA VAL A 454 3.45 -22.90 15.69
C VAL A 454 2.42 -24.03 15.79
N GLY A 455 1.56 -24.14 14.79
CA GLY A 455 0.42 -25.07 14.77
C GLY A 455 -0.84 -24.55 15.45
N THR A 456 -0.84 -23.34 16.04
CA THR A 456 -2.06 -22.68 16.50
C THR A 456 -2.96 -22.40 15.30
N VAL A 457 -4.23 -22.79 15.37
CA VAL A 457 -5.23 -22.47 14.35
C VAL A 457 -5.95 -21.19 14.75
N LEU A 458 -5.99 -20.21 13.85
CA LEU A 458 -6.80 -19.00 13.99
C LEU A 458 -8.08 -19.10 13.16
N THR A 459 -9.14 -18.45 13.63
CA THR A 459 -10.38 -18.21 12.88
C THR A 459 -10.75 -16.73 13.04
N LEU A 460 -10.92 -16.06 11.90
CA LEU A 460 -11.11 -14.63 11.76
C LEU A 460 -12.59 -14.30 11.50
N ASP A 461 -13.05 -13.17 12.02
CA ASP A 461 -14.40 -12.64 11.87
C ASP A 461 -14.32 -11.10 11.93
N GLU A 462 -15.15 -10.35 11.22
CA GLU A 462 -15.11 -8.88 11.27
C GLU A 462 -16.51 -8.31 11.52
N ASP A 463 -16.66 -7.56 12.61
CA ASP A 463 -17.92 -6.86 12.88
C ASP A 463 -17.93 -5.53 12.13
N THR A 464 -18.62 -5.49 10.98
CA THR A 464 -18.74 -4.27 10.15
C THR A 464 -19.45 -3.11 10.86
N THR A 465 -20.12 -3.34 12.00
CA THR A 465 -20.70 -2.26 12.82
C THR A 465 -19.64 -1.49 13.61
N THR A 466 -18.43 -2.05 13.75
CA THR A 466 -17.27 -1.38 14.38
C THR A 466 -16.57 -0.36 13.48
N ALA A 467 -17.04 -0.18 12.24
CA ALA A 467 -16.50 0.77 11.27
C ALA A 467 -16.43 2.20 11.85
N SER A 468 -15.22 2.73 12.03
CA SER A 468 -15.01 4.04 12.69
C SER A 468 -15.60 5.23 11.94
N ALA A 469 -15.90 5.06 10.65
CA ALA A 469 -16.78 5.92 9.89
C ALA A 469 -17.62 5.09 8.90
N THR A 470 -18.95 5.28 8.91
CA THR A 470 -19.83 4.80 7.83
C THR A 470 -20.44 6.04 7.14
N PRO A 471 -20.06 6.34 5.89
CA PRO A 471 -20.50 7.58 5.22
C PRO A 471 -22.00 7.60 4.93
N ALA A 472 -22.58 8.80 4.90
CA ALA A 472 -23.99 8.98 4.54
C ALA A 472 -24.26 8.47 3.11
N GLY A 473 -25.17 7.49 2.99
CA GLY A 473 -25.49 6.84 1.71
C GLY A 473 -24.57 5.65 1.34
N VAL A 474 -23.79 5.12 2.28
CA VAL A 474 -22.96 3.91 2.09
C VAL A 474 -23.38 2.82 3.08
N ALA A 475 -23.42 1.57 2.60
CA ALA A 475 -23.62 0.39 3.44
C ALA A 475 -22.50 -0.62 3.23
N TRP A 476 -22.13 -1.32 4.31
CA TRP A 476 -21.12 -2.38 4.26
C TRP A 476 -21.77 -3.71 3.83
N GLY A 477 -21.37 -4.21 2.67
CA GLY A 477 -21.68 -5.56 2.23
C GLY A 477 -20.90 -6.62 2.99
N SER A 478 -21.29 -7.89 2.81
CA SER A 478 -20.63 -9.05 3.43
C SER A 478 -19.11 -9.08 3.21
N HIS A 479 -18.36 -9.28 4.28
CA HIS A 479 -16.91 -9.41 4.23
C HIS A 479 -16.45 -10.75 3.65
N THR A 480 -15.25 -10.79 3.08
CA THR A 480 -14.56 -12.02 2.67
C THR A 480 -13.09 -11.99 3.07
N PHE A 481 -12.64 -13.08 3.69
CA PHE A 481 -11.23 -13.32 4.01
C PHE A 481 -10.59 -14.21 2.94
N ALA A 482 -9.34 -13.92 2.60
CA ALA A 482 -8.49 -14.79 1.79
C ALA A 482 -7.11 -14.95 2.42
N VAL A 483 -6.61 -16.18 2.49
CA VAL A 483 -5.30 -16.54 3.04
C VAL A 483 -4.47 -17.13 1.90
N GLY A 484 -3.49 -16.36 1.40
CA GLY A 484 -2.92 -16.62 0.08
C GLY A 484 -4.01 -16.61 -1.00
N ASP A 485 -3.97 -17.59 -1.90
CA ASP A 485 -4.94 -17.75 -3.01
C ASP A 485 -6.25 -18.43 -2.60
N GLN A 486 -6.48 -18.71 -1.31
CA GLN A 486 -7.67 -19.44 -0.82
C GLN A 486 -8.64 -18.52 -0.09
N ASN A 487 -9.91 -18.51 -0.50
CA ASN A 487 -10.99 -17.83 0.23
C ASN A 487 -11.35 -18.62 1.49
N THR A 488 -10.74 -18.25 2.62
CA THR A 488 -10.94 -18.86 3.94
C THR A 488 -10.73 -17.80 5.01
N ASN A 489 -11.49 -17.89 6.11
CA ASN A 489 -11.28 -17.08 7.32
C ASN A 489 -10.44 -17.81 8.38
N SER A 490 -9.89 -18.99 8.09
CA SER A 490 -9.04 -19.74 9.01
C SER A 490 -7.65 -20.02 8.42
N LEU A 491 -6.64 -19.93 9.28
CA LEU A 491 -5.23 -20.18 8.96
C LEU A 491 -4.54 -20.93 10.10
N THR A 492 -3.50 -21.70 9.78
CA THR A 492 -2.60 -22.29 10.79
C THR A 492 -1.33 -21.46 10.88
N ILE A 493 -0.84 -21.22 12.09
CA ILE A 493 0.36 -20.45 12.35
C ILE A 493 1.61 -21.29 12.02
N GLU A 494 2.39 -20.81 11.05
CA GLU A 494 3.67 -21.40 10.64
C GLU A 494 4.84 -20.75 11.39
N ASP A 495 5.96 -21.47 11.47
CA ASP A 495 7.20 -21.02 12.10
C ASP A 495 7.69 -19.69 11.49
N GLN A 496 7.80 -18.64 12.32
CA GLN A 496 8.37 -17.33 11.96
C GLN A 496 7.59 -16.54 10.90
N LYS A 497 6.43 -17.03 10.47
CA LYS A 497 5.66 -16.45 9.37
C LYS A 497 4.63 -15.46 9.91
N SER A 498 4.63 -14.24 9.37
CA SER A 498 3.41 -13.43 9.34
C SER A 498 2.59 -13.92 8.16
N THR A 499 1.52 -14.67 8.42
CA THR A 499 0.64 -15.16 7.36
C THR A 499 -0.20 -14.02 6.84
N ALA A 500 0.03 -13.65 5.58
CA ALA A 500 -0.69 -12.56 4.92
C ALA A 500 -2.15 -12.95 4.62
N VAL A 501 -3.07 -12.13 5.10
CA VAL A 501 -4.52 -12.26 4.92
C VAL A 501 -5.03 -11.02 4.18
N THR A 502 -5.95 -11.20 3.24
CA THR A 502 -6.68 -10.09 2.62
C THR A 502 -8.13 -10.11 3.08
N LEU A 503 -8.60 -8.99 3.65
CA LEU A 503 -9.99 -8.81 4.09
C LEU A 503 -10.68 -7.80 3.18
N ARG A 504 -11.67 -8.25 2.41
CA ARG A 504 -12.43 -7.44 1.44
C ARG A 504 -13.85 -7.25 1.92
N ASN A 505 -14.33 -6.00 1.96
CA ASN A 505 -15.75 -5.68 2.16
C ASN A 505 -16.23 -4.85 0.99
N SER A 506 -17.51 -4.91 0.69
CA SER A 506 -18.11 -4.02 -0.28
C SER A 506 -18.59 -2.73 0.40
N ALA A 507 -18.24 -1.57 -0.18
CA ALA A 507 -18.79 -0.26 0.11
C ALA A 507 -19.81 0.04 -1.00
N ASP A 508 -21.04 -0.39 -0.78
CA ASP A 508 -22.12 -0.27 -1.75
C ASP A 508 -23.06 0.89 -1.37
N PRO A 509 -23.93 1.35 -2.29
CA PRO A 509 -24.94 2.33 -1.95
C PRO A 509 -25.79 1.78 -0.80
N ALA A 510 -25.89 2.55 0.28
CA ALA A 510 -26.98 2.29 1.23
C ALA A 510 -28.28 2.36 0.43
N ALA A 511 -29.11 1.32 0.55
CA ALA A 511 -30.42 1.29 -0.07
C ALA A 511 -31.11 2.63 0.21
N ALA A 512 -31.44 3.36 -0.86
CA ALA A 512 -31.83 4.76 -0.74
C ALA A 512 -33.01 4.85 0.24
N GLU A 513 -32.84 5.64 1.30
CA GLU A 513 -33.90 5.80 2.29
C GLU A 513 -35.03 6.57 1.63
N GLU A 514 -36.03 5.85 1.15
CA GLU A 514 -37.07 6.35 0.26
C GLU A 514 -38.45 6.04 0.84
N GLY A 515 -39.35 7.02 0.70
CA GLY A 515 -40.78 6.80 0.85
C GLY A 515 -41.50 7.06 -0.46
N ASP A 516 -42.82 7.00 -0.41
CA ASP A 516 -43.70 7.41 -1.50
C ASP A 516 -44.97 8.05 -0.91
N PHE A 517 -45.82 8.61 -1.76
CA PHE A 517 -47.13 9.10 -1.34
C PHE A 517 -48.23 8.77 -2.36
N THR A 518 -49.48 8.82 -1.93
CA THR A 518 -50.67 8.68 -2.78
C THR A 518 -51.61 9.86 -2.59
N VAL A 519 -52.30 10.26 -3.67
CA VAL A 519 -53.30 11.33 -3.66
C VAL A 519 -54.68 10.71 -3.77
N THR A 520 -55.51 10.89 -2.73
CA THR A 520 -56.94 10.58 -2.75
C THR A 520 -57.70 11.80 -3.26
N LYS A 521 -58.52 11.62 -4.29
CA LYS A 521 -59.30 12.69 -4.91
C LYS A 521 -60.72 12.71 -4.39
N ALA A 522 -60.97 13.55 -3.40
CA ALA A 522 -62.32 13.79 -2.89
C ALA A 522 -63.10 14.77 -3.79
N LEU A 523 -64.42 14.57 -3.85
CA LEU A 523 -65.37 15.42 -4.55
C LEU A 523 -66.47 15.85 -3.59
N ALA A 524 -66.93 17.09 -3.70
CA ALA A 524 -67.97 17.67 -2.88
C ALA A 524 -68.85 18.63 -3.70
N GLY A 525 -70.06 18.91 -3.20
CA GLY A 525 -71.03 19.77 -3.87
C GLY A 525 -71.81 19.04 -4.96
N ASP A 526 -72.12 19.74 -6.06
CA ASP A 526 -73.04 19.28 -7.11
C ASP A 526 -72.34 18.45 -8.20
N GLY A 527 -73.02 17.41 -8.68
CA GLY A 527 -72.59 16.59 -9.82
C GLY A 527 -71.78 15.34 -9.44
N ASP A 528 -71.91 14.28 -10.25
CA ASP A 528 -71.07 13.08 -10.15
C ASP A 528 -69.91 13.14 -11.15
N PHE A 529 -68.73 13.47 -10.64
CA PHE A 529 -67.47 13.48 -11.39
C PHE A 529 -66.55 12.33 -10.98
N SER A 530 -67.07 11.26 -10.38
CA SER A 530 -66.28 10.07 -9.97
C SER A 530 -65.50 9.44 -11.14
N LYS A 531 -66.01 9.57 -12.36
CA LYS A 531 -65.40 9.05 -13.59
C LYS A 531 -64.47 10.05 -14.29
N SER A 532 -64.46 11.32 -13.86
CA SER A 532 -63.55 12.33 -14.39
C SER A 532 -62.13 12.10 -13.85
N ALA A 533 -61.12 12.35 -14.69
CA ALA A 533 -59.71 12.18 -14.35
C ALA A 533 -59.09 13.53 -13.94
N PHE A 534 -58.43 13.55 -12.79
CA PHE A 534 -57.82 14.74 -12.19
C PHE A 534 -56.30 14.61 -12.20
N GLU A 535 -55.62 15.63 -12.75
CA GLU A 535 -54.16 15.67 -12.86
C GLU A 535 -53.56 16.53 -11.75
N PHE A 536 -52.60 15.95 -11.04
CA PHE A 536 -51.80 16.60 -10.01
C PHE A 536 -50.35 16.64 -10.47
N THR A 537 -49.68 17.78 -10.27
CA THR A 537 -48.23 17.87 -10.36
C THR A 537 -47.63 17.90 -8.96
N TYR A 538 -46.39 17.42 -8.82
CA TYR A 538 -45.65 17.52 -7.57
C TYR A 538 -44.18 17.85 -7.79
N THR A 539 -43.64 18.63 -6.87
CA THR A 539 -42.21 18.94 -6.78
C THR A 539 -41.73 18.71 -5.34
N CYS A 540 -40.62 18.02 -5.18
CA CYS A 540 -40.07 17.61 -3.88
C CYS A 540 -38.72 18.28 -3.60
N THR A 541 -38.39 18.48 -2.32
CA THR A 541 -37.16 19.18 -1.90
C THR A 541 -35.85 18.46 -2.24
N ASP A 542 -35.89 17.21 -2.68
CA ASP A 542 -34.76 16.47 -3.24
C ASP A 542 -34.58 16.69 -4.76
N GLY A 543 -35.47 17.44 -5.41
CA GLY A 543 -35.53 17.62 -6.85
C GLY A 543 -36.39 16.59 -7.58
N THR A 544 -37.06 15.68 -6.88
CA THR A 544 -37.99 14.73 -7.51
C THR A 544 -39.25 15.46 -7.97
N GLU A 545 -39.51 15.44 -9.28
CA GLU A 545 -40.72 16.01 -9.88
C GLU A 545 -41.53 14.95 -10.64
N GLY A 546 -42.84 15.16 -10.75
CA GLY A 546 -43.72 14.31 -11.56
C GLY A 546 -45.17 14.76 -11.56
N SER A 547 -46.01 13.91 -12.12
CA SER A 547 -47.47 14.04 -12.04
C SER A 547 -48.12 12.72 -11.61
N LEU A 548 -49.35 12.83 -11.12
CA LEU A 548 -50.25 11.73 -10.81
C LEU A 548 -51.62 12.04 -11.44
N THR A 549 -52.25 11.03 -12.04
CA THR A 549 -53.62 11.11 -12.52
C THR A 549 -54.48 10.16 -11.72
N VAL A 550 -55.62 10.64 -11.23
CA VAL A 550 -56.53 9.86 -10.38
C VAL A 550 -57.98 10.20 -10.72
N THR A 551 -58.85 9.18 -10.74
CA THR A 551 -60.29 9.39 -10.97
C THR A 551 -60.97 9.93 -9.71
N GLY A 552 -62.08 10.65 -9.88
CA GLY A 552 -62.88 11.15 -8.77
C GLY A 552 -63.26 10.05 -7.76
N ALA A 553 -63.22 10.37 -6.47
CA ALA A 553 -63.45 9.46 -5.34
C ALA A 553 -62.47 8.25 -5.24
N ALA A 554 -61.37 8.23 -6.01
CA ALA A 554 -60.34 7.19 -5.94
C ALA A 554 -59.03 7.68 -5.30
N THR A 555 -58.11 6.75 -5.07
CA THR A 555 -56.72 7.01 -4.68
C THR A 555 -55.79 6.72 -5.86
N SER A 556 -54.79 7.56 -6.08
CA SER A 556 -53.80 7.38 -7.14
C SER A 556 -52.93 6.13 -6.92
N GLU A 557 -52.24 5.71 -7.97
CA GLU A 557 -51.00 4.95 -7.79
C GLU A 557 -50.00 5.73 -6.93
N LYS A 558 -48.97 5.04 -6.42
CA LYS A 558 -47.89 5.67 -5.67
C LYS A 558 -47.13 6.66 -6.54
N SER A 559 -46.63 7.73 -5.91
CA SER A 559 -45.63 8.61 -6.51
C SER A 559 -44.39 7.81 -6.96
N LYS A 560 -43.52 8.46 -7.73
CA LYS A 560 -42.10 8.04 -7.78
C LYS A 560 -41.58 7.91 -6.35
N LYS A 561 -40.59 7.06 -6.13
CA LYS A 561 -39.84 7.08 -4.87
C LYS A 561 -39.20 8.45 -4.68
N VAL A 562 -39.25 8.95 -3.45
CA VAL A 562 -38.73 10.24 -3.02
C VAL A 562 -37.86 10.01 -1.80
N LYS A 563 -36.73 10.72 -1.69
CA LYS A 563 -35.82 10.61 -0.56
C LYS A 563 -36.52 10.97 0.76
N ALA A 564 -36.39 10.12 1.77
CA ALA A 564 -36.89 10.35 3.13
C ALA A 564 -36.32 11.63 3.75
N GLY A 565 -37.14 12.31 4.55
CA GLY A 565 -36.88 13.66 5.04
C GLY A 565 -37.24 14.77 4.04
N SER A 566 -37.52 14.44 2.77
CA SER A 566 -38.00 15.44 1.80
C SER A 566 -39.44 15.85 2.07
N THR A 567 -39.79 17.07 1.66
CA THR A 567 -41.17 17.53 1.57
C THR A 567 -41.56 17.66 0.10
N CYS A 568 -42.70 17.09 -0.29
CA CYS A 568 -43.29 17.26 -1.62
C CYS A 568 -44.45 18.25 -1.55
N THR A 569 -44.55 19.13 -2.54
CA THR A 569 -45.69 20.05 -2.72
C THR A 569 -46.55 19.51 -3.86
N ILE A 570 -47.80 19.14 -3.58
CA ILE A 570 -48.77 18.62 -4.54
C ILE A 570 -49.71 19.75 -4.96
N THR A 571 -49.83 20.00 -6.25
CA THR A 571 -50.71 21.03 -6.83
C THR A 571 -51.67 20.38 -7.83
N GLU A 572 -52.95 20.76 -7.81
CA GLU A 572 -53.93 20.30 -8.78
C GLU A 572 -53.93 21.18 -10.04
N ASN A 573 -54.04 20.57 -11.22
CA ASN A 573 -54.22 21.30 -12.47
C ASN A 573 -55.68 21.77 -12.61
N SER A 574 -56.04 22.83 -11.88
CA SER A 574 -57.40 23.40 -11.84
C SER A 574 -57.95 23.76 -13.22
N ALA A 575 -57.08 24.16 -14.17
CA ALA A 575 -57.45 24.47 -15.55
C ALA A 575 -57.93 23.23 -16.35
N LYS A 576 -57.59 22.01 -15.93
CA LYS A 576 -58.14 20.75 -16.47
C LYS A 576 -59.26 20.16 -15.61
N ALA A 577 -59.43 20.62 -14.38
CA ALA A 577 -60.41 20.10 -13.43
C ALA A 577 -61.79 20.77 -13.51
N GLY A 578 -61.93 21.88 -14.25
CA GLY A 578 -63.23 22.51 -14.53
C GLY A 578 -64.19 21.55 -15.24
N GLN A 579 -65.50 21.73 -15.05
CA GLN A 579 -66.56 20.93 -15.69
C GLN A 579 -67.63 21.88 -16.22
N ASP A 580 -68.14 21.65 -17.43
CA ASP A 580 -69.04 22.59 -18.11
C ASP A 580 -70.36 22.79 -17.33
N GLY A 581 -70.69 24.05 -17.03
CA GLY A 581 -71.86 24.41 -16.22
C GLY A 581 -71.69 24.21 -14.70
N TYR A 582 -70.46 24.18 -14.19
CA TYR A 582 -70.16 24.16 -12.76
C TYR A 582 -69.00 25.09 -12.39
N THR A 583 -69.22 25.95 -11.40
CA THR A 583 -68.19 26.71 -10.71
C THR A 583 -67.31 25.76 -9.87
N LEU A 584 -66.04 25.58 -10.25
CA LEU A 584 -65.05 24.83 -9.49
C LEU A 584 -64.40 25.67 -8.39
N THR A 585 -64.45 25.17 -7.16
CA THR A 585 -63.50 25.53 -6.08
C THR A 585 -62.45 24.41 -5.94
N ALA A 586 -61.26 24.65 -6.46
CA ALA A 586 -60.12 23.72 -6.36
C ALA A 586 -59.39 23.84 -5.00
N PRO A 587 -58.74 22.78 -4.50
CA PRO A 587 -57.95 22.84 -3.28
C PRO A 587 -56.68 23.66 -3.47
N ALA A 588 -56.22 24.31 -2.41
CA ALA A 588 -54.87 24.86 -2.36
C ALA A 588 -53.81 23.74 -2.44
N ALA A 589 -52.60 24.07 -2.90
CA ALA A 589 -51.48 23.13 -2.92
C ALA A 589 -51.18 22.64 -1.49
N GLN A 590 -50.99 21.33 -1.34
CA GLN A 590 -50.70 20.68 -0.05
C GLN A 590 -49.26 20.19 0.00
N THR A 591 -48.68 20.14 1.20
CA THR A 591 -47.34 19.58 1.43
C THR A 591 -47.40 18.28 2.21
N VAL A 592 -46.50 17.34 1.89
CA VAL A 592 -46.36 16.06 2.58
C VAL A 592 -44.89 15.76 2.85
N ALA A 593 -44.58 15.32 4.06
CA ALA A 593 -43.25 14.88 4.45
C ALA A 593 -43.09 13.38 4.18
N ILE A 594 -41.97 13.01 3.56
CA ILE A 594 -41.68 11.63 3.16
C ILE A 594 -40.88 10.93 4.25
N THR A 595 -41.40 9.81 4.76
CA THR A 595 -40.73 8.97 5.76
C THR A 595 -40.23 7.68 5.10
N LYS A 596 -39.05 7.21 5.54
CA LYS A 596 -38.43 5.96 5.05
C LYS A 596 -39.41 4.78 5.14
N ASP A 597 -39.47 3.98 4.07
CA ASP A 597 -40.26 2.74 3.99
C ASP A 597 -41.77 2.93 4.20
N GLN A 598 -42.28 4.16 4.09
CA GLN A 598 -43.69 4.50 4.30
C GLN A 598 -44.34 5.12 3.05
N THR A 599 -45.67 4.95 2.97
CA THR A 599 -46.55 5.62 2.01
C THR A 599 -47.36 6.68 2.74
N ALA A 600 -47.13 7.96 2.45
CA ALA A 600 -47.94 9.03 2.99
C ALA A 600 -49.24 9.21 2.18
N ALA A 601 -50.36 9.54 2.84
CA ALA A 601 -51.64 9.76 2.18
C ALA A 601 -52.00 11.26 2.18
N VAL A 602 -52.32 11.81 1.01
CA VAL A 602 -52.75 13.20 0.79
C VAL A 602 -54.18 13.18 0.26
N THR A 603 -55.05 14.09 0.71
CA THR A 603 -56.45 14.16 0.23
C THR A 603 -56.75 15.53 -0.37
N MET A 604 -57.01 15.56 -1.68
CA MET A 604 -57.29 16.77 -2.45
C MET A 604 -58.77 16.82 -2.81
N THR A 605 -59.51 17.82 -2.30
CA THR A 605 -60.96 17.94 -2.47
C THR A 605 -61.32 19.03 -3.46
N ASN A 606 -61.99 18.70 -4.57
CA ASN A 606 -62.72 19.73 -5.34
C ASN A 606 -64.13 19.88 -4.79
N THR A 607 -64.60 21.13 -4.71
CA THR A 607 -66.02 21.43 -4.50
C THR A 607 -66.57 22.05 -5.77
N TYR A 608 -67.65 21.49 -6.31
CA TYR A 608 -68.38 22.05 -7.44
C TYR A 608 -69.70 22.64 -6.97
N ALA A 609 -70.04 23.83 -7.47
CA ALA A 609 -71.39 24.36 -7.39
C ALA A 609 -71.95 24.41 -8.82
N ARG A 610 -73.16 23.93 -9.03
CA ARG A 610 -73.79 23.99 -10.35
C ARG A 610 -74.02 25.45 -10.74
N ASP A 611 -73.75 25.81 -11.98
CA ASP A 611 -73.99 27.16 -12.46
C ASP A 611 -75.49 27.37 -12.69
N MET A 612 -76.04 28.34 -11.97
CA MET A 612 -77.47 28.63 -11.89
C MET A 612 -77.74 30.08 -12.29
N GLY A 613 -78.91 30.34 -12.86
CA GLY A 613 -79.43 31.65 -13.23
C GLY A 613 -80.95 31.62 -13.25
N THR A 614 -81.60 32.61 -13.87
CA THR A 614 -83.05 32.63 -14.01
C THR A 614 -83.51 33.37 -15.28
N PHE A 615 -84.81 33.38 -15.52
CA PHE A 615 -85.46 34.28 -16.48
C PHE A 615 -86.35 35.25 -15.70
N SER A 616 -86.63 36.43 -16.27
CA SER A 616 -87.63 37.35 -15.73
C SER A 616 -88.64 37.70 -16.81
N VAL A 617 -89.91 37.80 -16.45
CA VAL A 617 -90.97 38.27 -17.34
C VAL A 617 -91.34 39.69 -16.99
N THR A 618 -91.43 40.56 -17.99
CA THR A 618 -92.07 41.88 -17.89
C THR A 618 -93.22 42.00 -18.88
N LYS A 619 -94.21 42.84 -18.56
CA LYS A 619 -95.47 42.96 -19.29
C LYS A 619 -95.70 44.38 -19.76
N VAL A 620 -95.94 44.52 -21.07
CA VAL A 620 -96.33 45.76 -21.72
C VAL A 620 -97.75 45.61 -22.27
N VAL A 621 -98.52 46.70 -22.22
CA VAL A 621 -99.88 46.79 -22.79
C VAL A 621 -100.00 48.04 -23.63
N THR A 622 -100.78 47.96 -24.71
CA THR A 622 -100.97 49.03 -25.69
C THR A 622 -102.42 49.04 -26.18
N GLY A 623 -102.92 50.20 -26.63
CA GLY A 623 -104.31 50.37 -27.09
C GLY A 623 -105.35 50.63 -25.98
N VAL A 624 -104.93 50.59 -24.72
CA VAL A 624 -105.70 50.96 -23.52
C VAL A 624 -104.82 51.80 -22.59
N GLU A 625 -105.37 52.81 -21.91
CA GLU A 625 -104.56 53.78 -21.14
C GLU A 625 -103.91 53.18 -19.89
N SER A 626 -104.59 52.26 -19.22
CA SER A 626 -104.02 51.42 -18.14
C SER A 626 -104.90 50.20 -17.89
N VAL A 627 -104.32 49.12 -17.36
CA VAL A 627 -105.03 47.94 -16.83
C VAL A 627 -104.32 47.43 -15.58
N ASP A 628 -105.07 47.23 -14.49
CA ASP A 628 -104.52 46.79 -13.19
C ASP A 628 -104.48 45.25 -13.03
N ASN A 629 -104.66 44.52 -14.14
CA ASN A 629 -104.68 43.06 -14.17
C ASN A 629 -103.30 42.47 -13.83
N GLU A 630 -103.30 41.35 -13.10
CA GLU A 630 -102.14 40.46 -13.00
C GLU A 630 -102.18 39.45 -14.15
N PHE A 631 -101.25 39.59 -15.10
CA PHE A 631 -101.07 38.69 -16.22
C PHE A 631 -100.34 37.44 -15.76
N ALA A 632 -100.93 36.27 -15.99
CA ALA A 632 -100.37 34.98 -15.62
C ALA A 632 -99.57 34.38 -16.79
N PHE A 633 -98.36 33.93 -16.49
CA PHE A 633 -97.45 33.31 -17.47
C PHE A 633 -97.14 31.89 -17.04
N SER A 634 -97.67 30.91 -17.77
CA SER A 634 -97.24 29.53 -17.63
C SER A 634 -95.82 29.38 -18.20
N TYR A 635 -95.00 28.55 -17.55
CA TYR A 635 -93.71 28.16 -18.08
C TYR A 635 -93.51 26.65 -17.98
N THR A 636 -92.80 26.09 -18.95
CA THR A 636 -92.34 24.70 -18.97
C THR A 636 -90.91 24.67 -19.46
N CYS A 637 -90.02 24.08 -18.66
CA CYS A 637 -88.62 23.92 -18.98
C CYS A 637 -88.29 22.48 -19.42
N ASP A 638 -87.23 22.32 -20.20
CA ASP A 638 -86.72 21.03 -20.71
C ASP A 638 -86.31 20.05 -19.60
N ASN A 639 -85.82 20.59 -18.47
CA ASN A 639 -85.58 19.87 -17.22
C ASN A 639 -86.87 19.43 -16.47
N ASN A 640 -88.05 19.60 -17.08
CA ASN A 640 -89.39 19.33 -16.54
C ASN A 640 -89.86 20.21 -15.38
N VAL A 641 -89.13 21.27 -15.00
CA VAL A 641 -89.66 22.29 -14.08
C VAL A 641 -90.79 23.07 -14.76
N LYS A 642 -91.92 23.22 -14.08
CA LYS A 642 -93.12 23.91 -14.58
C LYS A 642 -93.75 24.75 -13.49
N GLY A 643 -94.43 25.83 -13.88
CA GLY A 643 -95.18 26.67 -12.96
C GLY A 643 -95.86 27.85 -13.64
N THR A 644 -96.30 28.81 -12.83
CA THR A 644 -96.92 30.05 -13.28
C THR A 644 -96.30 31.25 -12.57
N LEU A 645 -95.94 32.28 -13.31
CA LEU A 645 -95.62 33.61 -12.79
C LEU A 645 -96.83 34.54 -12.93
N LYS A 646 -96.80 35.66 -12.19
CA LYS A 646 -97.74 36.77 -12.33
C LYS A 646 -96.98 38.07 -12.48
N VAL A 647 -97.39 38.94 -13.39
CA VAL A 647 -96.75 40.23 -13.69
C VAL A 647 -97.82 41.29 -13.90
N LYS A 648 -97.59 42.53 -13.43
CA LYS A 648 -98.44 43.68 -13.76
C LYS A 648 -97.89 44.45 -14.95
N ALA A 649 -98.77 45.14 -15.68
CA ALA A 649 -98.40 45.99 -16.81
C ALA A 649 -97.88 47.39 -16.40
N ASP A 650 -97.20 47.47 -15.25
CA ASP A 650 -96.73 48.69 -14.58
C ASP A 650 -95.21 48.90 -14.71
N GLY A 651 -94.52 48.05 -15.46
CA GLY A 651 -93.06 48.03 -15.58
C GLY A 651 -92.37 47.16 -14.53
N SER A 652 -93.11 46.43 -13.69
CA SER A 652 -92.55 45.40 -12.82
C SER A 652 -91.95 44.22 -13.61
N VAL A 653 -91.11 43.45 -12.92
CA VAL A 653 -90.54 42.19 -13.38
C VAL A 653 -90.86 41.09 -12.37
N ALA A 654 -91.27 39.91 -12.83
CA ALA A 654 -91.31 38.71 -11.99
C ALA A 654 -90.24 37.73 -12.46
N SER A 655 -89.38 37.29 -11.56
CA SER A 655 -88.39 36.25 -11.85
C SER A 655 -89.00 34.85 -11.77
N GLY A 656 -88.49 33.97 -12.62
CA GLY A 656 -88.73 32.54 -12.56
C GLY A 656 -88.07 31.88 -11.35
N PRO A 657 -88.16 30.54 -11.26
CA PRO A 657 -87.32 29.78 -10.33
C PRO A 657 -85.84 29.93 -10.72
N GLU A 658 -84.96 29.60 -9.77
CA GLU A 658 -83.54 29.43 -10.07
C GLU A 658 -83.35 28.12 -10.86
N LEU A 659 -82.60 28.18 -11.95
CA LEU A 659 -82.50 27.11 -12.95
C LEU A 659 -81.05 26.98 -13.45
N PRO A 660 -80.58 25.78 -13.79
CA PRO A 660 -79.24 25.61 -14.35
C PRO A 660 -79.00 26.43 -15.61
N VAL A 661 -77.77 26.90 -15.79
CA VAL A 661 -77.30 27.44 -17.08
C VAL A 661 -77.47 26.36 -18.17
N GLY A 662 -77.92 26.79 -19.35
CA GLY A 662 -78.29 25.92 -20.47
C GLY A 662 -79.74 25.41 -20.45
N THR A 663 -80.47 25.49 -19.32
CA THR A 663 -81.91 25.14 -19.26
C THR A 663 -82.70 25.98 -20.27
N LYS A 664 -83.57 25.33 -21.04
CA LYS A 664 -84.53 26.01 -21.93
C LYS A 664 -85.92 25.99 -21.34
N CYS A 665 -86.59 27.14 -21.36
CA CYS A 665 -87.97 27.30 -20.89
C CYS A 665 -88.83 27.95 -21.96
N THR A 666 -89.93 27.30 -22.32
CA THR A 666 -91.01 27.90 -23.11
C THR A 666 -91.96 28.62 -22.15
N ILE A 667 -92.18 29.91 -22.37
CA ILE A 667 -93.06 30.77 -21.57
C ILE A 667 -94.27 31.15 -22.42
N ALA A 668 -95.48 30.94 -21.90
CA ALA A 668 -96.74 31.25 -22.58
C ALA A 668 -97.71 31.99 -21.65
N GLU A 669 -98.26 33.10 -22.14
CA GLU A 669 -99.27 33.90 -21.44
C GLU A 669 -100.61 33.15 -21.38
N ASP A 670 -101.23 33.11 -20.20
CA ASP A 670 -102.58 32.57 -20.05
C ASP A 670 -103.60 33.60 -20.54
N ALA A 671 -104.22 33.29 -21.68
CA ALA A 671 -105.22 34.12 -22.32
C ALA A 671 -106.43 34.46 -21.41
N GLN A 672 -106.75 33.64 -20.40
CA GLN A 672 -107.83 33.96 -19.46
C GLN A 672 -107.46 35.11 -18.52
N SER A 673 -106.17 35.26 -18.17
CA SER A 673 -105.68 36.37 -17.32
C SER A 673 -105.58 37.71 -18.05
N ALA A 674 -105.52 37.65 -19.39
CA ALA A 674 -105.25 38.78 -20.26
C ALA A 674 -106.51 39.40 -20.91
N GLN A 675 -107.68 38.79 -20.70
CA GLN A 675 -108.95 39.32 -21.22
C GLN A 675 -109.33 40.65 -20.56
N VAL A 676 -109.76 41.62 -21.38
CA VAL A 676 -110.28 42.92 -20.94
C VAL A 676 -111.68 43.09 -21.54
N GLU A 677 -112.65 43.52 -20.74
CA GLU A 677 -114.05 43.64 -21.18
C GLU A 677 -114.20 44.77 -22.22
N GLY A 678 -114.83 44.46 -23.35
CA GLY A 678 -115.03 45.40 -24.46
C GLY A 678 -113.84 45.56 -25.42
N TYR A 679 -112.76 44.80 -25.25
CA TYR A 679 -111.57 44.84 -26.12
C TYR A 679 -111.22 43.46 -26.68
N ALA A 680 -111.09 43.39 -28.02
CA ALA A 680 -110.43 42.29 -28.71
C ALA A 680 -108.91 42.46 -28.61
N TRP A 681 -108.21 41.34 -28.45
CA TRP A 681 -106.76 41.28 -28.35
C TRP A 681 -106.27 39.94 -28.92
N GLU A 682 -105.01 39.87 -29.33
CA GLU A 682 -104.38 38.63 -29.80
C GLU A 682 -103.30 38.20 -28.80
N ALA A 683 -103.26 36.89 -28.49
CA ALA A 683 -102.30 36.35 -27.55
C ALA A 683 -100.88 36.37 -28.16
N PRO A 684 -99.89 36.98 -27.49
CA PRO A 684 -98.50 36.95 -27.96
C PRO A 684 -98.01 35.50 -27.98
N ALA A 685 -97.31 35.13 -29.05
CA ALA A 685 -96.75 33.79 -29.21
C ALA A 685 -95.83 33.42 -28.03
N SER A 686 -95.84 32.14 -27.65
CA SER A 686 -94.97 31.63 -26.59
C SER A 686 -93.49 31.85 -26.94
N GLN A 687 -92.73 32.41 -26.00
CA GLN A 687 -91.31 32.71 -26.20
C GLN A 687 -90.44 31.64 -25.55
N GLU A 688 -89.41 31.18 -26.24
CA GLU A 688 -88.38 30.32 -25.65
C GLU A 688 -87.23 31.18 -25.10
N VAL A 689 -86.85 30.91 -23.85
CA VAL A 689 -85.67 31.49 -23.21
C VAL A 689 -84.69 30.39 -22.85
N THR A 690 -83.40 30.64 -23.02
CA THR A 690 -82.32 29.77 -22.50
C THR A 690 -81.61 30.52 -21.39
N ILE A 691 -81.37 29.88 -20.24
CA ILE A 691 -80.57 30.47 -19.16
C ILE A 691 -79.12 30.55 -19.66
N SER A 692 -78.68 31.73 -20.10
CA SER A 692 -77.42 31.88 -20.86
C SER A 692 -76.17 31.96 -19.98
N GLU A 693 -76.27 32.63 -18.83
CA GLU A 693 -75.13 32.95 -17.97
C GLU A 693 -75.50 32.80 -16.47
N LYS A 694 -74.47 32.54 -15.66
CA LYS A 694 -74.59 32.33 -14.21
C LYS A 694 -74.97 33.63 -13.49
N GLU A 695 -75.75 33.53 -12.42
CA GLU A 695 -76.18 34.65 -11.55
C GLU A 695 -76.95 35.78 -12.28
N GLN A 696 -77.38 35.53 -13.52
CA GLN A 696 -78.11 36.49 -14.35
C GLN A 696 -79.58 36.11 -14.55
N ALA A 697 -80.40 37.12 -14.82
CA ALA A 697 -81.81 37.00 -15.16
C ALA A 697 -82.04 37.38 -16.63
N VAL A 698 -82.40 36.41 -17.47
CA VAL A 698 -82.71 36.66 -18.88
C VAL A 698 -84.11 37.26 -18.99
N LEU A 699 -84.18 38.56 -19.30
CA LEU A 699 -85.45 39.31 -19.36
C LEU A 699 -86.22 39.04 -20.66
N VAL A 700 -87.49 38.67 -20.54
CA VAL A 700 -88.42 38.39 -21.63
C VAL A 700 -89.62 39.35 -21.52
N THR A 701 -89.94 40.04 -22.62
CA THR A 701 -91.04 41.01 -22.66
C THR A 701 -92.22 40.46 -23.44
N PHE A 702 -93.40 40.45 -22.85
CA PHE A 702 -94.66 40.15 -23.54
C PHE A 702 -95.50 41.42 -23.69
N THR A 703 -96.05 41.64 -24.89
CA THR A 703 -96.80 42.86 -25.23
C THR A 703 -98.19 42.49 -25.75
N ASN A 704 -99.25 43.02 -25.12
CA ASN A 704 -100.61 42.93 -25.68
C ASN A 704 -100.99 44.24 -26.38
N ALA A 705 -101.72 44.10 -27.48
CA ALA A 705 -102.40 45.20 -28.15
C ALA A 705 -103.92 44.98 -28.03
N TYR A 706 -104.60 45.92 -27.40
CA TYR A 706 -106.05 45.91 -27.18
C TYR A 706 -106.74 46.81 -28.20
N THR A 707 -107.83 46.33 -28.78
CA THR A 707 -108.62 47.03 -29.81
C THR A 707 -110.09 47.00 -29.39
N PRO A 708 -110.80 48.14 -29.28
CA PRO A 708 -112.19 48.14 -28.82
C PRO A 708 -113.11 47.42 -29.82
N GLU A 709 -114.03 46.58 -29.31
CA GLU A 709 -114.91 45.77 -30.16
C GLU A 709 -116.09 46.59 -30.73
N PRO A 710 -116.48 46.36 -32.01
CA PRO A 710 -117.66 46.99 -32.60
C PRO A 710 -118.96 46.32 -32.14
N SER A 711 -119.92 47.13 -31.70
CA SER A 711 -121.22 46.66 -31.17
C SER A 711 -122.07 45.91 -32.23
N PRO A 712 -122.70 44.76 -31.89
CA PRO A 712 -123.40 43.91 -32.85
C PRO A 712 -124.79 44.41 -33.28
N SER A 713 -125.24 43.95 -34.45
CA SER A 713 -126.54 44.28 -35.08
C SER A 713 -127.35 42.99 -35.39
N PRO A 714 -128.70 42.98 -35.35
CA PRO A 714 -129.45 41.74 -35.08
C PRO A 714 -130.10 41.01 -36.28
N THR A 715 -130.23 39.67 -36.14
CA THR A 715 -131.18 38.73 -36.83
C THR A 715 -130.97 38.48 -38.35
N PRO A 716 -131.44 37.34 -38.96
CA PRO A 716 -132.60 36.50 -38.57
C PRO A 716 -132.47 34.94 -38.59
N GLU A 717 -133.54 34.27 -38.14
CA GLU A 717 -133.93 32.86 -38.38
C GLU A 717 -134.48 32.62 -39.83
N PRO A 718 -134.81 31.39 -40.35
CA PRO A 718 -135.19 30.13 -39.64
C PRO A 718 -134.74 28.75 -40.23
N SER A 719 -134.97 27.64 -39.48
CA SER A 719 -135.56 26.28 -39.82
C SER A 719 -135.23 25.51 -41.15
N PRO A 720 -135.37 24.15 -41.29
CA PRO A 720 -135.74 23.04 -40.38
C PRO A 720 -134.75 21.82 -40.36
N SER A 721 -135.14 20.71 -39.70
CA SER A 721 -134.44 19.40 -39.59
C SER A 721 -134.72 18.42 -40.77
N PRO A 722 -133.87 17.37 -40.93
CA PRO A 722 -134.38 15.99 -40.99
C PRO A 722 -133.71 15.04 -39.95
N SER A 723 -134.08 13.76 -39.98
CA SER A 723 -133.82 12.72 -38.97
C SER A 723 -133.27 11.43 -39.61
N GLU A 724 -132.39 10.66 -38.92
CA GLU A 724 -132.67 9.26 -38.51
C GLU A 724 -131.57 8.57 -37.66
N THR A 725 -131.96 7.43 -37.08
CA THR A 725 -131.32 6.51 -36.11
C THR A 725 -130.33 5.48 -36.77
N PRO A 726 -129.64 4.54 -36.07
CA PRO A 726 -129.81 4.04 -34.68
C PRO A 726 -128.55 3.77 -33.81
N THR A 727 -128.80 3.33 -32.57
CA THR A 727 -127.87 2.84 -31.52
C THR A 727 -127.29 1.44 -31.83
N PRO A 728 -126.21 0.98 -31.13
CA PRO A 728 -126.43 0.20 -29.89
C PRO A 728 -125.42 0.43 -28.73
N GLU A 729 -125.81 -0.11 -27.55
CA GLU A 729 -125.10 -0.22 -26.26
C GLU A 729 -124.06 -1.41 -26.23
N PRO A 730 -123.30 -1.73 -25.14
CA PRO A 730 -123.54 -1.43 -23.70
C PRO A 730 -122.34 -1.03 -22.78
N SER A 731 -122.72 -0.78 -21.50
CA SER A 731 -121.99 -0.68 -20.21
C SER A 731 -120.96 -1.81 -19.87
N PRO A 732 -120.20 -1.83 -18.73
CA PRO A 732 -120.32 -1.05 -17.45
C PRO A 732 -119.03 -0.55 -16.72
N SER A 733 -119.26 0.03 -15.52
CA SER A 733 -118.36 0.51 -14.41
C SER A 733 -117.59 -0.63 -13.65
N PRO A 734 -116.80 -0.47 -12.53
CA PRO A 734 -116.60 0.69 -11.61
C PRO A 734 -115.23 0.95 -10.85
N SER A 735 -115.00 2.21 -10.43
CA SER A 735 -114.43 2.68 -9.11
C SER A 735 -112.96 2.28 -8.67
N PRO A 736 -112.44 2.54 -7.42
CA PRO A 736 -111.41 3.60 -7.22
C PRO A 736 -110.11 3.24 -6.42
N SER A 737 -109.13 4.18 -6.40
CA SER A 737 -108.11 4.61 -5.37
C SER A 737 -107.66 3.68 -4.20
N PRO A 738 -106.40 3.71 -3.65
CA PRO A 738 -105.23 4.61 -3.89
C PRO A 738 -103.81 3.94 -4.02
N SER A 739 -102.79 4.77 -4.32
CA SER A 739 -101.37 4.87 -3.82
C SER A 739 -100.74 3.81 -2.86
N PRO A 740 -99.39 3.62 -2.78
CA PRO A 740 -98.27 3.72 -3.75
C PRO A 740 -97.24 2.55 -3.67
N SER A 741 -96.25 2.47 -4.61
CA SER A 741 -94.85 2.08 -4.30
C SER A 741 -93.88 2.22 -5.51
N GLU A 742 -92.57 2.13 -5.25
CA GLU A 742 -91.44 2.37 -6.17
C GLU A 742 -91.12 1.23 -7.16
N PRO A 743 -90.46 1.50 -8.32
CA PRO A 743 -90.05 0.49 -9.29
C PRO A 743 -88.65 -0.09 -9.00
N ALA A 744 -88.57 -1.38 -8.66
CA ALA A 744 -87.32 -2.14 -8.66
C ALA A 744 -87.02 -2.78 -10.03
N SER A 745 -85.74 -2.81 -10.43
CA SER A 745 -85.30 -3.25 -11.77
C SER A 745 -85.38 -4.77 -11.99
N PRO A 746 -85.96 -5.27 -13.10
CA PRO A 746 -85.96 -6.69 -13.47
C PRO A 746 -84.79 -7.08 -14.39
N SER A 747 -84.28 -8.32 -14.26
CA SER A 747 -83.15 -8.86 -15.03
C SER A 747 -83.54 -10.01 -16.00
N PRO A 748 -83.24 -9.89 -17.30
CA PRO A 748 -83.23 -10.98 -18.29
C PRO A 748 -81.94 -11.01 -19.17
N THR A 749 -81.52 -12.06 -19.91
CA THR A 749 -81.75 -13.52 -19.94
C THR A 749 -80.59 -14.18 -20.74
N PRO A 750 -80.21 -15.46 -20.50
CA PRO A 750 -79.02 -16.09 -21.12
C PRO A 750 -79.28 -16.98 -22.35
N SER A 751 -78.17 -17.45 -22.97
CA SER A 751 -78.05 -18.51 -24.01
C SER A 751 -78.47 -18.13 -25.45
N GLU A 752 -77.93 -18.71 -26.54
CA GLU A 752 -77.10 -19.93 -26.76
C GLU A 752 -75.85 -19.62 -27.65
N THR A 753 -74.62 -20.08 -27.36
CA THR A 753 -73.97 -21.41 -27.59
C THR A 753 -73.25 -21.56 -28.95
N PRO A 754 -71.94 -21.92 -28.93
CA PRO A 754 -71.49 -23.10 -29.68
C PRO A 754 -70.53 -24.03 -28.88
N THR A 755 -70.42 -25.29 -29.33
CA THR A 755 -69.59 -26.40 -28.78
C THR A 755 -69.33 -27.46 -29.88
N PRO A 756 -68.37 -28.40 -29.78
CA PRO A 756 -67.13 -28.50 -28.98
C PRO A 756 -65.88 -28.89 -29.85
N SER A 757 -64.82 -29.45 -29.22
CA SER A 757 -63.64 -30.14 -29.82
C SER A 757 -62.56 -29.27 -30.51
N GLU A 758 -61.25 -29.50 -30.40
CA GLU A 758 -60.44 -30.53 -29.68
C GLU A 758 -59.26 -29.91 -28.87
N THR A 759 -58.57 -30.73 -28.06
CA THR A 759 -57.44 -30.37 -27.18
C THR A 759 -56.11 -30.12 -27.90
N PRO A 760 -55.22 -29.27 -27.36
CA PRO A 760 -53.99 -29.81 -26.76
C PRO A 760 -53.52 -29.18 -25.42
N THR A 761 -52.78 -30.01 -24.68
CA THR A 761 -51.71 -29.82 -23.65
C THR A 761 -51.40 -28.43 -23.06
N PRO A 762 -51.18 -28.30 -21.72
CA PRO A 762 -50.77 -27.05 -21.07
C PRO A 762 -49.28 -26.69 -21.21
N ASP A 763 -48.99 -25.39 -21.05
CA ASP A 763 -47.64 -24.80 -20.88
C ASP A 763 -47.53 -24.20 -19.45
N PRO A 764 -46.33 -24.05 -18.84
CA PRO A 764 -46.19 -24.20 -17.39
C PRO A 764 -46.45 -22.95 -16.55
N SER A 765 -47.09 -23.16 -15.40
CA SER A 765 -47.01 -22.25 -14.25
C SER A 765 -45.59 -22.29 -13.65
N PRO A 766 -44.96 -21.15 -13.31
CA PRO A 766 -43.68 -21.14 -12.61
C PRO A 766 -43.84 -21.75 -11.21
N SER A 767 -43.13 -22.85 -10.96
CA SER A 767 -43.16 -23.59 -9.70
C SER A 767 -42.80 -22.71 -8.50
N PRO A 768 -43.43 -22.88 -7.32
CA PRO A 768 -43.06 -22.16 -6.11
C PRO A 768 -41.59 -22.42 -5.72
N SER A 769 -40.94 -21.37 -5.20
CA SER A 769 -39.58 -21.46 -4.64
C SER A 769 -39.58 -22.33 -3.37
N PRO A 770 -38.68 -23.33 -3.25
CA PRO A 770 -38.73 -24.29 -2.15
C PRO A 770 -38.22 -23.72 -0.82
N SER A 771 -38.85 -24.16 0.27
CA SER A 771 -38.43 -23.86 1.65
C SER A 771 -37.14 -24.60 2.04
N PRO A 772 -36.19 -23.99 2.77
CA PRO A 772 -34.89 -24.61 3.07
C PRO A 772 -34.88 -25.47 4.35
N THR A 773 -34.55 -26.76 4.25
CA THR A 773 -33.99 -27.63 5.32
C THR A 773 -33.75 -29.06 4.79
N PRO A 774 -32.92 -29.92 5.42
CA PRO A 774 -31.76 -29.67 6.30
C PRO A 774 -30.45 -30.26 5.72
N SER A 775 -29.31 -30.08 6.40
CA SER A 775 -28.00 -30.66 6.01
C SER A 775 -27.62 -31.88 6.88
N PRO A 776 -27.23 -33.04 6.29
CA PRO A 776 -26.79 -34.22 7.04
C PRO A 776 -25.26 -34.43 7.09
N SER A 777 -24.83 -35.13 8.14
CA SER A 777 -23.44 -35.48 8.52
C SER A 777 -22.65 -36.30 7.47
N PRO A 778 -21.30 -36.18 7.42
CA PRO A 778 -20.43 -37.11 6.70
C PRO A 778 -20.24 -38.44 7.46
N SER A 779 -19.97 -39.55 6.77
CA SER A 779 -19.54 -40.83 7.36
C SER A 779 -18.82 -41.76 6.36
N GLU A 780 -17.53 -41.97 6.63
CA GLU A 780 -16.60 -43.09 6.33
C GLU A 780 -16.46 -43.76 4.93
N PRO A 781 -15.26 -44.31 4.58
CA PRO A 781 -14.95 -44.85 3.25
C PRO A 781 -14.89 -46.39 3.14
N ALA A 782 -15.24 -46.90 1.96
CA ALA A 782 -14.98 -48.26 1.45
C ALA A 782 -15.12 -48.25 -0.09
N SER A 783 -14.55 -49.10 -0.93
CA SER A 783 -13.40 -50.04 -0.91
C SER A 783 -13.16 -50.45 -2.40
N PRO A 784 -11.94 -50.81 -2.89
CA PRO A 784 -11.60 -50.75 -4.33
C PRO A 784 -11.71 -52.09 -5.11
N SER A 785 -11.27 -52.07 -6.40
CA SER A 785 -11.06 -53.18 -7.38
C SER A 785 -12.11 -53.24 -8.53
N PRO A 786 -11.80 -53.66 -9.79
CA PRO A 786 -10.60 -54.38 -10.27
C PRO A 786 -9.83 -53.80 -11.50
N THR A 787 -8.72 -54.46 -11.84
CA THR A 787 -7.69 -54.14 -12.88
C THR A 787 -7.90 -54.87 -14.23
N PRO A 788 -7.19 -54.50 -15.31
CA PRO A 788 -5.87 -55.08 -15.69
C PRO A 788 -4.78 -54.00 -15.98
N SER A 789 -3.47 -54.16 -15.73
CA SER A 789 -2.48 -55.23 -16.03
C SER A 789 -1.99 -55.20 -17.50
N GLU A 790 -0.69 -55.22 -17.86
CA GLU A 790 0.60 -55.46 -17.15
C GLU A 790 1.53 -54.19 -17.17
N THR A 791 2.69 -54.01 -16.51
CA THR A 791 3.77 -54.87 -15.92
C THR A 791 4.76 -55.43 -17.00
N PRO A 792 6.09 -55.65 -16.75
CA PRO A 792 7.01 -55.38 -15.62
C PRO A 792 8.09 -54.27 -15.92
N THR A 793 8.94 -53.70 -15.04
CA THR A 793 9.63 -54.11 -13.76
C THR A 793 10.88 -54.99 -14.04
N PRO A 794 12.10 -54.79 -13.45
CA PRO A 794 12.49 -54.44 -12.05
C PRO A 794 13.54 -53.31 -11.91
N GLY A 795 14.12 -52.96 -10.75
CA GLY A 795 13.86 -53.34 -9.33
C GLY A 795 15.13 -53.55 -8.47
N GLU A 796 15.18 -52.89 -7.29
CA GLU A 796 16.08 -53.07 -6.12
C GLU A 796 17.58 -52.62 -6.17
N THR A 797 17.91 -51.54 -5.44
CA THR A 797 18.67 -51.47 -4.15
C THR A 797 19.73 -52.58 -3.85
N PRO A 798 20.96 -52.32 -3.29
CA PRO A 798 21.39 -51.21 -2.40
C PRO A 798 22.78 -50.54 -2.68
N ASP A 799 23.15 -49.62 -1.78
CA ASP A 799 24.50 -49.11 -1.40
C ASP A 799 25.67 -50.14 -1.45
N PRO A 800 26.89 -49.74 -1.86
CA PRO A 800 27.96 -49.70 -0.84
C PRO A 800 29.10 -48.65 -0.99
N SER A 801 29.79 -48.49 0.14
CA SER A 801 31.12 -47.90 0.37
C SER A 801 32.29 -48.48 -0.47
N GLU A 802 33.32 -47.63 -0.68
CA GLU A 802 34.76 -47.86 -0.93
C GLU A 802 35.30 -49.01 -1.83
N SER A 803 36.15 -48.59 -2.79
CA SER A 803 37.48 -49.16 -3.12
C SER A 803 37.65 -50.61 -3.60
N SER A 804 38.05 -50.80 -4.88
CA SER A 804 39.42 -51.25 -5.24
C SER A 804 39.61 -51.56 -6.75
N THR A 805 40.87 -51.52 -7.22
CA THR A 805 41.35 -51.91 -8.56
C THR A 805 41.50 -53.45 -8.69
N PRO A 806 41.43 -54.08 -9.89
CA PRO A 806 42.59 -54.12 -10.81
C PRO A 806 42.29 -54.38 -12.33
N VAL A 807 43.34 -54.75 -13.08
CA VAL A 807 43.45 -55.15 -14.51
C VAL A 807 43.77 -56.68 -14.62
N PRO A 808 44.08 -57.36 -15.76
CA PRO A 808 43.83 -57.15 -17.21
C PRO A 808 43.44 -58.41 -18.06
N SER A 809 43.28 -58.24 -19.39
CA SER A 809 43.69 -59.15 -20.50
C SER A 809 42.77 -60.30 -21.03
N GLY A 810 42.80 -60.51 -22.36
CA GLY A 810 42.21 -61.65 -23.11
C GLY A 810 42.02 -61.39 -24.62
N SER A 811 42.37 -62.33 -25.52
CA SER A 811 42.29 -62.20 -27.00
C SER A 811 41.94 -63.54 -27.69
N PRO A 812 41.41 -63.55 -28.93
CA PRO A 812 42.20 -64.01 -30.09
C PRO A 812 41.90 -63.31 -31.46
N SER A 813 42.53 -63.76 -32.55
CA SER A 813 42.54 -63.19 -33.93
C SER A 813 42.06 -64.22 -34.99
N PRO A 814 41.79 -63.82 -36.27
CA PRO A 814 42.77 -64.10 -37.35
C PRO A 814 42.89 -63.00 -38.46
N SER A 815 43.64 -63.30 -39.54
CA SER A 815 44.08 -62.42 -40.67
C SER A 815 43.90 -63.18 -42.03
N PRO A 816 44.46 -62.83 -43.24
CA PRO A 816 45.20 -61.64 -43.73
C PRO A 816 44.85 -61.15 -45.18
N ASN A 817 45.57 -60.14 -45.72
CA ASN A 817 46.39 -60.20 -46.98
C ASN A 817 46.53 -58.82 -47.71
N GLY A 818 47.70 -58.53 -48.33
CA GLY A 818 47.89 -57.46 -49.34
C GLY A 818 49.14 -56.54 -49.20
N THR A 819 49.94 -56.38 -50.27
CA THR A 819 51.08 -55.42 -50.41
C THR A 819 51.32 -55.15 -51.90
N PRO A 820 51.91 -54.01 -52.35
CA PRO A 820 53.38 -53.81 -52.35
C PRO A 820 53.90 -52.34 -52.18
N THR A 821 55.23 -52.19 -52.15
CA THR A 821 56.07 -50.95 -52.13
C THR A 821 56.84 -50.80 -53.48
N PRO A 822 57.90 -49.95 -53.70
CA PRO A 822 58.58 -48.92 -52.88
C PRO A 822 58.93 -47.59 -53.61
N SER A 823 59.62 -46.65 -52.94
CA SER A 823 60.81 -45.89 -53.47
C SER A 823 61.45 -44.95 -52.42
N ASP A 824 62.79 -45.00 -52.31
CA ASP A 824 63.73 -44.07 -51.61
C ASP A 824 65.15 -44.37 -52.14
N PRO A 825 66.09 -43.40 -52.28
CA PRO A 825 67.20 -43.31 -51.28
C PRO A 825 67.92 -41.93 -51.13
N ALA A 826 68.47 -41.63 -49.93
CA ALA A 826 69.87 -41.13 -49.73
C ALA A 826 70.29 -40.94 -48.24
N THR A 827 71.52 -41.39 -47.88
CA THR A 827 72.25 -41.22 -46.58
C THR A 827 73.76 -41.52 -46.82
N PRO A 828 74.74 -41.46 -45.87
CA PRO A 828 74.72 -41.11 -44.42
C PRO A 828 75.82 -40.11 -43.96
N GLY A 829 75.98 -39.88 -42.64
CA GLY A 829 77.15 -39.26 -41.98
C GLY A 829 77.00 -39.18 -40.45
N ALA A 830 78.04 -39.49 -39.65
CA ALA A 830 77.91 -39.72 -38.18
C ALA A 830 79.16 -39.25 -37.34
N PRO A 831 79.51 -39.76 -36.12
CA PRO A 831 79.57 -38.91 -34.91
C PRO A 831 80.92 -38.93 -34.12
N SER A 832 81.01 -38.22 -32.98
CA SER A 832 82.08 -38.39 -31.96
C SER A 832 81.75 -37.80 -30.57
N SER A 833 82.47 -38.26 -29.54
CA SER A 833 82.52 -37.84 -28.11
C SER A 833 84.02 -37.91 -27.66
N PRO A 834 84.52 -37.45 -26.47
CA PRO A 834 83.97 -37.67 -25.11
C PRO A 834 84.29 -36.54 -24.05
N SER A 835 84.24 -36.91 -22.77
CA SER A 835 84.32 -36.08 -21.54
C SER A 835 85.71 -35.58 -21.07
N ALA A 836 85.72 -34.55 -20.21
CA ALA A 836 86.73 -34.31 -19.14
C ALA A 836 86.19 -33.32 -18.06
N THR A 837 86.86 -33.19 -16.90
CA THR A 837 86.49 -32.29 -15.75
C THR A 837 87.75 -31.53 -15.21
N PRO A 838 87.74 -30.73 -14.10
CA PRO A 838 88.61 -29.54 -13.94
C PRO A 838 89.97 -29.82 -13.26
N PRO A 839 90.83 -28.80 -13.02
CA PRO A 839 90.90 -28.22 -11.64
C PRO A 839 91.43 -26.76 -11.45
N ALA A 840 91.12 -26.21 -10.27
CA ALA A 840 91.94 -25.36 -9.36
C ALA A 840 92.49 -23.94 -9.71
N ALA A 841 92.59 -23.11 -8.65
CA ALA A 841 93.34 -21.84 -8.53
C ALA A 841 94.51 -21.99 -7.52
N PRO A 842 95.41 -20.99 -7.38
CA PRO A 842 95.31 -19.93 -6.34
C PRO A 842 95.69 -18.52 -6.91
N SER A 843 96.05 -17.40 -6.23
CA SER A 843 96.61 -17.09 -4.89
C SER A 843 96.29 -15.63 -4.44
N GLY A 844 96.61 -15.25 -3.19
CA GLY A 844 96.73 -13.87 -2.67
C GLY A 844 98.19 -13.39 -2.53
N PRO A 845 98.55 -12.37 -1.70
CA PRO A 845 97.82 -11.71 -0.59
C PRO A 845 97.61 -10.16 -0.80
N ALA A 846 97.19 -9.27 0.12
CA ALA A 846 97.13 -9.26 1.60
C ALA A 846 96.02 -8.33 2.22
N LYS A 847 95.79 -8.40 3.55
CA LYS A 847 94.86 -7.58 4.39
C LYS A 847 95.62 -6.41 5.08
N PRO A 848 94.99 -5.27 5.43
CA PRO A 848 94.16 -5.06 6.66
C PRO A 848 92.76 -4.45 6.35
N GLN A 849 91.78 -4.24 7.26
CA GLN A 849 91.54 -4.70 8.65
C GLN A 849 90.01 -4.89 8.91
N GLU A 850 89.39 -4.19 9.89
CA GLU A 850 87.99 -4.24 10.38
C GLU A 850 87.79 -3.11 11.45
N PRO A 851 86.57 -2.70 11.92
CA PRO A 851 85.39 -3.57 12.18
C PRO A 851 83.96 -3.02 11.93
N SER A 852 82.97 -3.89 12.18
CA SER A 852 81.63 -3.64 12.77
C SER A 852 80.46 -3.10 11.93
N GLY A 853 79.46 -3.97 11.69
CA GLY A 853 78.05 -3.66 12.01
C GLY A 853 77.06 -3.48 10.86
N GLY A 854 76.00 -4.31 10.84
CA GLY A 854 74.68 -3.94 10.30
C GLY A 854 73.79 -3.25 11.36
N PRO A 855 72.47 -3.04 11.16
CA PRO A 855 71.58 -3.93 10.39
C PRO A 855 70.50 -3.22 9.52
N LEU A 856 69.50 -4.01 9.13
CA LEU A 856 68.27 -3.71 8.39
C LEU A 856 67.38 -2.60 8.99
N ALA A 857 66.57 -1.97 8.14
CA ALA A 857 65.29 -1.32 8.47
C ALA A 857 64.25 -1.73 7.38
N SER A 858 63.00 -2.14 7.64
CA SER A 858 62.12 -2.11 8.82
C SER A 858 61.56 -0.73 9.21
N THR A 859 60.52 -0.30 8.50
CA THR A 859 59.66 0.86 8.85
C THR A 859 58.38 0.41 9.57
N GLY A 860 58.53 -0.16 10.76
CA GLY A 860 57.41 -0.43 11.66
C GLY A 860 56.99 0.82 12.43
N VAL A 861 55.74 1.26 12.29
CA VAL A 861 55.19 2.42 13.02
C VAL A 861 55.22 2.16 14.53
N ARG A 862 55.73 3.11 15.32
CA ARG A 862 55.65 3.08 16.79
C ARG A 862 54.70 4.15 17.31
N ILE A 863 53.68 3.70 18.05
CA ILE A 863 52.77 4.56 18.81
C ILE A 863 53.53 5.12 20.03
N GLY A 864 53.52 6.44 20.21
CA GLY A 864 54.12 7.10 21.37
C GLY A 864 53.12 7.33 22.50
N LEU A 865 53.34 6.70 23.66
CA LEU A 865 52.63 7.06 24.90
C LEU A 865 53.24 8.34 25.52
N PRO A 866 52.44 9.37 25.86
CA PRO A 866 52.91 10.50 26.65
C PRO A 866 53.00 10.14 28.14
N LEU A 867 54.21 10.17 28.69
CA LEU A 867 54.47 9.82 30.09
C LEU A 867 54.32 11.05 31.00
N GLY A 868 53.10 11.27 31.51
CA GLY A 868 52.78 12.40 32.39
C GLY A 868 53.36 12.26 33.80
N ILE A 869 54.36 13.07 34.15
CA ILE A 869 54.98 13.08 35.48
C ILE A 869 54.10 13.87 36.46
N ALA A 870 53.44 13.16 37.38
CA ALA A 870 52.69 13.78 38.48
C ALA A 870 53.59 14.08 39.68
N VAL A 871 53.83 15.36 39.97
CA VAL A 871 54.53 15.80 41.20
C VAL A 871 53.50 16.02 42.31
N VAL A 872 53.55 15.20 43.36
CA VAL A 872 52.70 15.34 44.55
C VAL A 872 53.46 16.11 45.64
N ALA A 873 52.96 17.30 45.99
CA ALA A 873 53.40 18.06 47.17
C ALA A 873 52.24 18.14 48.17
N VAL A 874 52.49 17.78 49.44
CA VAL A 874 51.44 17.70 50.47
C VAL A 874 51.61 18.78 51.53
N MET A 875 50.77 19.82 51.42
CA MET A 875 50.26 20.61 52.55
C MET A 875 48.83 21.07 52.19
N GLY A 876 47.85 21.16 53.09
CA GLY A 876 47.92 20.90 54.53
C GLY A 876 47.21 22.00 55.33
N GLY A 877 45.89 22.03 55.31
CA GLY A 877 45.10 22.99 56.09
C GLY A 877 43.62 23.02 55.66
N ALA A 878 42.72 22.90 56.64
CA ALA A 878 41.29 23.14 56.45
C ALA A 878 40.90 24.51 57.02
N LEU A 879 39.78 25.10 56.56
CA LEU A 879 38.75 25.75 57.40
C LEU A 879 37.62 26.39 56.54
N LEU A 880 36.39 26.03 56.89
CA LEU A 880 35.14 26.81 56.92
C LEU A 880 34.70 27.79 55.78
N ALA A 881 33.45 27.55 55.36
CA ALA A 881 32.34 28.53 55.30
C ALA A 881 32.15 29.52 54.12
N SER A 882 31.24 29.10 53.22
CA SER A 882 29.94 29.78 52.95
C SER A 882 29.75 30.76 51.77
N ARG A 883 28.52 30.68 51.22
CA ARG A 883 27.68 31.72 50.57
C ARG A 883 28.12 32.38 49.23
N ARG A 884 27.31 32.02 48.21
CA ARG A 884 26.52 32.89 47.28
C ARG A 884 27.22 33.98 46.44
N ARG A 885 26.88 33.95 45.14
CA ARG A 885 27.02 35.00 44.10
C ARG A 885 28.48 35.25 43.65
N ALA A 886 28.72 35.74 42.44
CA ALA A 886 27.76 36.04 41.35
C ALA A 886 27.40 34.79 40.54
#